data_AF-A0A974YX08-F1
#
_entry.id   AF-A0A974YX08-F1
#
_cell.length_a   1.000
_cell.length_b   1.000
_cell.length_c   1.000
_cell.angle_alpha   90.00
_cell.angle_beta   90.00
_cell.angle_gamma   90.00
#
_symmetry.space_group_name_H-M   'P 1'
#
loop_
_entity.id
_entity.type
_entity.pdbx_description
1 polymer ?
#
loop_
_entity_poly.entity_id
_entity_poly.type
_entity_poly.pdbx_seq_one_letter_code
_entity_poly.pdbx_strand_id
1 'polypeptide(L)'
;MSVSQEKLRGSFYQGFDIEGIKIKSKDYILSSNKIQWIWEDNKKIDGLLKVKLVELGDIFYVKIPNEAVKLPVKLPDSLKLPFNFHIHEIHISSLSIEGFESPIIRNSRFNFSYFNHLYTLGITELIIFSSLNRGTLFFKDAKSFELVGRIDSYSLHSDSTHFGFIKLSNNLQHPLLETNIKNKELGIAGYVHLSPFDPIKTRRIISADIVGDKINPQNFVSSWFDAELSFQLSMELKKDNPEVFYGHFNIQNARPAYYEKKGVPIKEIDLDFEVPEDGTLELSKGIMKTMTNGNIDAKGLIHPDGTIQMLANVNLGLIDFIDIPIKNTYQGKAILEGNYINPILKIDIESAWNKLQVDAQLQSRDKILLFNQFILSKSNSYFYGSGKFYLKDKFDIDLNLLGRNFNPYVINPHYPRASINGEAHIRGNLNESLYLLVNIENSQISNMPFYTKGVVDFNKKEIKKADLRLVLGDNHLILNRKSDNNQDRLNIDLHMPNLQYFGFGISGNAFIKGYIQGNFKNLVANLVGELKKVKLLGIFSLDFLSFGIHISPDLTAPLKIGVKGNGLNISNFSINNINSLFTGTLVSHSGSTQFSLKLPQGTLVGHYRARGGIDKNYVWKGNIDELNLSGFFDLLLQNSVPVKASINSLKLGDAKWTVLGGIVHLNYFDWTKGKGFKTKGNVAEFRLRELQNWIKLPFEQNIVVKGDWDLTYNANTSGYIKLTKQTGDILFSERKTPLGLEKFNFNVQLYSNQIKTLLDTQTRFASGHMDVTISQKFGRNFITSPIQGQININSSDIGAFKYTLPVGIDLKGRIDSKINISGSVGEPKLTGYFDGTGVEYKDLSNGIFLRNGQLNSRLVGKQWIIDQLSFKNKEGAILLKGVVGEINGLYGIDLDLALDRYLVINQPNRQFIVSGQTKMNLDRTSGLQLTGSLQLDKGKYENLGDSMPKLSDDVHIVGGKIPNLKLNNLIPFIVDLELNLNNQLRFILSDLDFLVGGNLRLRAQKGQPLKIFGKISAVEGKYRAYGQNLRVEKGSLVFTGDPANTQMNVRARRYQSPVGAGVDVTGTFQDPRITLISDVFMSDRDKLSWLILGRESKGENDNDALALAVGVLAAEKVNKEVGSVFDNIGLSSSQKRNTSTGELNPAEQMVTFGKQLNENLYMSYEFGIQSSTQAVRLIDVISKFLNVFARVSTESVGGGITYKRRFD
;
A
#
# COMPACT_ATOMS: atom_id res chain seq x y z
N MET A 1 -36.25 44.23 -14.16
CA MET A 1 -35.25 43.32 -14.74
C MET A 1 -34.69 44.01 -15.96
N SER A 2 -33.38 44.18 -16.07
CA SER A 2 -32.71 44.74 -17.25
C SER A 2 -31.88 43.66 -17.93
N VAL A 3 -31.85 43.70 -19.27
CA VAL A 3 -31.08 42.77 -20.10
C VAL A 3 -30.18 43.62 -21.00
N SER A 4 -28.90 43.28 -21.07
CA SER A 4 -27.91 43.91 -21.95
C SER A 4 -27.12 42.84 -22.70
N GLN A 5 -26.64 43.15 -23.90
CA GLN A 5 -25.82 42.26 -24.72
C GLN A 5 -24.73 43.06 -25.44
N GLU A 6 -23.61 42.42 -25.78
CA GLU A 6 -22.53 43.06 -26.52
C GLU A 6 -22.79 43.02 -28.03
N LYS A 7 -23.23 41.87 -28.55
CA LYS A 7 -23.49 41.69 -29.97
C LYS A 7 -24.65 40.72 -30.20
N LEU A 8 -25.49 41.02 -31.19
CA LEU A 8 -26.55 40.14 -31.67
C LEU A 8 -26.41 39.99 -33.19
N ARG A 9 -26.36 38.74 -33.68
CA ARG A 9 -26.37 38.43 -35.12
C ARG A 9 -27.53 37.48 -35.44
N GLY A 10 -28.16 37.67 -36.59
CA GLY A 10 -29.26 36.83 -37.06
C GLY A 10 -30.63 37.31 -36.59
N SER A 11 -31.61 36.42 -36.67
CA SER A 11 -33.01 36.69 -36.31
C SER A 11 -33.67 35.44 -35.76
N PHE A 12 -34.75 35.60 -34.99
CA PHE A 12 -35.47 34.44 -34.47
C PHE A 12 -35.88 33.44 -35.56
N TYR A 13 -36.18 33.86 -36.80
CA TYR A 13 -36.62 32.96 -37.88
C TYR A 13 -35.50 32.27 -38.66
N GLN A 14 -34.26 32.74 -38.52
CA GLN A 14 -33.08 32.20 -39.21
C GLN A 14 -32.10 31.53 -38.23
N GLY A 15 -32.36 31.66 -36.92
CA GLY A 15 -31.38 31.40 -35.88
C GLY A 15 -30.61 32.67 -35.54
N PHE A 16 -30.13 32.74 -34.31
CA PHE A 16 -29.42 33.91 -33.81
C PHE A 16 -28.23 33.51 -32.92
N ASP A 17 -27.27 34.42 -32.81
CA ASP A 17 -26.11 34.32 -31.92
C ASP A 17 -26.01 35.62 -31.11
N ILE A 18 -25.98 35.51 -29.79
CA ILE A 18 -25.84 36.60 -28.84
C ILE A 18 -24.50 36.43 -28.12
N GLU A 19 -23.62 37.41 -28.25
CA GLU A 19 -22.36 37.48 -27.51
C GLU A 19 -22.54 38.39 -26.27
N GLY A 20 -22.05 37.94 -25.11
CA GLY A 20 -21.96 38.73 -23.88
C GLY A 20 -23.31 39.18 -23.30
N ILE A 21 -24.27 38.26 -23.10
CA ILE A 21 -25.56 38.59 -22.49
C ILE A 21 -25.43 38.72 -20.97
N LYS A 22 -26.06 39.76 -20.41
CA LYS A 22 -26.15 39.98 -18.97
C LYS A 22 -27.57 40.39 -18.60
N ILE A 23 -28.16 39.60 -17.71
CA ILE A 23 -29.48 39.78 -17.14
C ILE A 23 -29.29 40.24 -15.70
N LYS A 24 -29.68 41.47 -15.40
CA LYS A 24 -29.68 42.03 -14.05
C LYS A 24 -31.11 42.13 -13.54
N SER A 25 -31.42 41.29 -12.56
CA SER A 25 -32.64 41.38 -11.77
C SER A 25 -32.40 42.22 -10.50
N LYS A 26 -33.44 42.44 -9.70
CA LYS A 26 -33.28 42.96 -8.34
C LYS A 26 -32.57 41.97 -7.41
N ASP A 27 -32.66 40.67 -7.73
CA ASP A 27 -32.23 39.58 -6.85
C ASP A 27 -30.99 38.82 -7.33
N TYR A 28 -30.57 39.03 -8.58
CA TYR A 28 -29.44 38.31 -9.17
C TYR A 28 -28.88 39.00 -10.41
N ILE A 29 -27.64 38.64 -10.74
CA ILE A 29 -27.02 38.86 -12.04
C ILE A 29 -26.76 37.49 -12.66
N LEU A 30 -27.25 37.28 -13.87
CA LEU A 30 -26.95 36.12 -14.68
C LEU A 30 -26.26 36.61 -15.95
N SER A 31 -25.08 36.12 -16.25
CA SER A 31 -24.39 36.43 -17.51
C SER A 31 -24.00 35.17 -18.25
N SER A 32 -24.05 35.21 -19.58
CA SER A 32 -23.49 34.19 -20.44
C SER A 32 -22.61 34.85 -21.50
N ASN A 33 -21.47 34.25 -21.82
CA ASN A 33 -20.59 34.75 -22.88
C ASN A 33 -21.17 34.53 -24.29
N LYS A 34 -22.04 33.53 -24.49
CA LYS A 34 -22.59 33.19 -25.79
C LYS A 34 -23.94 32.47 -25.67
N ILE A 35 -24.93 32.89 -26.47
CA ILE A 35 -26.17 32.14 -26.70
C ILE A 35 -26.36 31.94 -28.21
N GLN A 36 -26.35 30.69 -28.69
CA GLN A 36 -26.61 30.37 -30.09
C GLN A 36 -27.87 29.53 -30.23
N TRP A 37 -28.78 29.93 -31.11
CA TRP A 37 -30.02 29.22 -31.40
C TRP A 37 -30.06 28.82 -32.87
N ILE A 38 -30.14 27.52 -33.14
CA ILE A 38 -30.13 26.95 -34.50
C ILE A 38 -31.41 26.13 -34.71
N TRP A 39 -32.21 26.49 -35.71
CA TRP A 39 -33.37 25.71 -36.14
C TRP A 39 -32.96 24.47 -36.93
N GLU A 40 -33.82 23.47 -36.97
CA GLU A 40 -33.65 22.32 -37.88
C GLU A 40 -34.14 22.66 -39.30
N ASP A 41 -33.43 22.20 -40.33
CA ASP A 41 -33.76 22.46 -41.74
C ASP A 41 -35.01 21.69 -42.18
N ASN A 42 -36.18 22.25 -41.86
CA ASN A 42 -37.48 22.07 -42.54
C ASN A 42 -38.47 23.02 -41.85
N LYS A 43 -38.58 24.23 -42.39
CA LYS A 43 -39.44 25.28 -41.83
C LYS A 43 -40.91 24.88 -41.97
N LYS A 44 -41.54 24.66 -40.81
CA LYS A 44 -42.99 24.51 -40.57
C LYS A 44 -43.64 23.29 -41.23
N ILE A 45 -43.89 22.27 -40.42
CA ILE A 45 -44.89 21.23 -40.68
C ILE A 45 -45.66 20.98 -39.37
N ASP A 46 -46.99 21.11 -39.44
CA ASP A 46 -48.00 20.62 -38.47
C ASP A 46 -47.77 20.84 -36.97
N GLY A 47 -47.70 22.10 -36.53
CA GLY A 47 -47.83 22.42 -35.09
C GLY A 47 -46.68 21.95 -34.18
N LEU A 48 -45.54 21.52 -34.76
CA LEU A 48 -44.33 21.10 -34.04
C LEU A 48 -43.13 22.01 -34.40
N LEU A 49 -42.59 22.74 -33.42
CA LEU A 49 -41.35 23.52 -33.58
C LEU A 49 -40.12 22.66 -33.27
N LYS A 50 -39.18 22.53 -34.21
CA LYS A 50 -37.94 21.76 -34.03
C LYS A 50 -36.69 22.65 -34.01
N VAL A 51 -35.94 22.58 -32.92
CA VAL A 51 -34.68 23.32 -32.70
C VAL A 51 -33.54 22.30 -32.70
N LYS A 52 -32.52 22.54 -33.53
CA LYS A 52 -31.36 21.66 -33.66
C LYS A 52 -30.39 21.83 -32.49
N LEU A 53 -30.07 23.08 -32.12
CA LEU A 53 -29.09 23.37 -31.07
C LEU A 53 -29.43 24.66 -30.34
N VAL A 54 -29.32 24.62 -29.01
CA VAL A 54 -29.24 25.79 -28.14
C VAL A 54 -27.92 25.74 -27.36
N GLU A 55 -26.93 26.54 -27.75
CA GLU A 55 -25.67 26.70 -27.01
C GLU A 55 -25.82 27.86 -26.01
N LEU A 56 -25.47 27.65 -24.74
CA LEU A 56 -25.54 28.67 -23.69
C LEU A 56 -24.16 29.13 -23.17
N GLY A 57 -23.07 28.55 -23.65
CA GLY A 57 -21.71 29.00 -23.31
C GLY A 57 -21.40 28.87 -21.81
N ASP A 58 -20.57 29.78 -21.31
CA ASP A 58 -20.19 29.90 -19.91
C ASP A 58 -21.15 30.84 -19.18
N ILE A 59 -21.93 30.25 -18.28
CA ILE A 59 -22.93 30.95 -17.48
C ILE A 59 -22.31 31.30 -16.12
N PHE A 60 -22.44 32.56 -15.71
CA PHE A 60 -22.04 33.05 -14.39
C PHE A 60 -23.24 33.62 -13.65
N TYR A 61 -23.47 33.14 -12.43
CA TYR A 61 -24.57 33.57 -11.57
C TYR A 61 -24.05 34.22 -10.27
N VAL A 62 -24.58 35.40 -9.99
CA VAL A 62 -24.29 36.21 -8.79
C VAL A 62 -25.62 36.49 -8.10
N LYS A 63 -25.74 36.14 -6.82
CA LYS A 63 -26.94 36.47 -6.05
C LYS A 63 -26.80 37.90 -5.52
N ILE A 64 -27.81 38.74 -5.74
CA ILE A 64 -27.90 40.07 -5.11
C ILE A 64 -28.78 39.92 -3.86
N PRO A 65 -28.26 40.14 -2.65
CA PRO A 65 -29.09 40.18 -1.44
C PRO A 65 -30.14 41.29 -1.59
N ASN A 66 -31.41 40.94 -1.48
CA ASN A 66 -32.52 41.89 -1.56
C ASN A 66 -33.58 41.53 -0.52
N GLU A 67 -33.99 42.50 0.29
CA GLU A 67 -34.84 42.32 1.49
C GLU A 67 -36.36 42.33 1.20
N ALA A 68 -36.78 42.43 -0.05
CA ALA A 68 -38.20 42.52 -0.37
C ALA A 68 -38.97 41.23 -0.01
N VAL A 69 -40.09 41.37 0.72
CA VAL A 69 -41.04 40.30 1.03
C VAL A 69 -41.55 39.68 -0.26
N LYS A 70 -41.13 38.45 -0.55
CA LYS A 70 -41.57 37.70 -1.73
C LYS A 70 -43.01 37.22 -1.52
N LEU A 71 -43.90 37.54 -2.46
CA LEU A 71 -45.21 36.91 -2.54
C LEU A 71 -45.05 35.37 -2.59
N PRO A 72 -45.88 34.59 -1.88
CA PRO A 72 -45.78 33.14 -1.89
C PRO A 72 -45.99 32.59 -3.30
N VAL A 73 -45.14 31.64 -3.70
CA VAL A 73 -45.18 31.02 -5.03
C VAL A 73 -46.47 30.19 -5.12
N LYS A 74 -47.39 30.55 -6.03
CA LYS A 74 -48.64 29.82 -6.25
C LYS A 74 -48.43 28.71 -7.27
N LEU A 75 -49.09 27.56 -7.07
CA LEU A 75 -49.12 26.48 -8.05
C LEU A 75 -49.78 26.99 -9.34
N PRO A 76 -49.19 26.78 -10.53
CA PRO A 76 -49.79 27.19 -11.81
C PRO A 76 -51.14 26.48 -12.06
N ASP A 77 -52.06 27.12 -12.77
CA ASP A 77 -53.33 26.51 -13.17
C ASP A 77 -53.19 25.56 -14.37
N SER A 78 -52.26 25.86 -15.29
CA SER A 78 -51.92 25.05 -16.46
C SER A 78 -50.49 25.35 -16.92
N LEU A 79 -49.79 24.34 -17.43
CA LEU A 79 -48.50 24.47 -18.12
C LEU A 79 -48.63 24.14 -19.61
N LYS A 80 -49.84 24.12 -20.17
CA LYS A 80 -50.08 23.79 -21.57
C LYS A 80 -49.48 24.86 -22.49
N LEU A 81 -48.60 24.44 -23.41
CA LEU A 81 -48.10 25.31 -24.47
C LEU A 81 -49.00 25.30 -25.70
N PRO A 82 -49.04 26.40 -26.48
CA PRO A 82 -49.91 26.52 -27.65
C PRO A 82 -49.47 25.67 -28.86
N PHE A 83 -48.27 25.09 -28.83
CA PHE A 83 -47.72 24.23 -29.88
C PHE A 83 -46.80 23.17 -29.27
N ASN A 84 -46.61 22.07 -29.98
CA ASN A 84 -45.58 21.09 -29.63
C ASN A 84 -44.20 21.65 -29.98
N PHE A 85 -43.16 21.29 -29.23
CA PHE A 85 -41.79 21.66 -29.59
C PHE A 85 -40.79 20.57 -29.21
N HIS A 86 -39.67 20.54 -29.91
CA HIS A 86 -38.58 19.59 -29.67
C HIS A 86 -37.23 20.30 -29.88
N ILE A 87 -36.35 20.22 -28.89
CA ILE A 87 -34.98 20.72 -28.92
C ILE A 87 -34.06 19.50 -28.86
N HIS A 88 -33.34 19.24 -29.97
CA HIS A 88 -32.44 18.09 -30.09
C HIS A 88 -31.28 18.17 -29.10
N GLU A 89 -30.66 19.35 -28.97
CA GLU A 89 -29.55 19.55 -28.07
C GLU A 89 -29.57 20.94 -27.43
N ILE A 90 -29.43 20.99 -26.11
CA ILE A 90 -29.09 22.17 -25.32
C ILE A 90 -27.71 21.90 -24.74
N HIS A 91 -26.73 22.73 -25.08
CA HIS A 91 -25.36 22.60 -24.60
C HIS A 91 -25.00 23.76 -23.66
N ILE A 92 -24.43 23.43 -22.50
CA ILE A 92 -23.92 24.38 -21.50
C ILE A 92 -22.43 24.09 -21.32
N SER A 93 -21.58 25.04 -21.73
CA SER A 93 -20.13 24.90 -21.62
C SER A 93 -19.68 24.89 -20.15
N SER A 94 -20.15 25.84 -19.35
CA SER A 94 -19.96 25.81 -17.89
C SER A 94 -21.02 26.61 -17.14
N LEU A 95 -21.27 26.28 -15.87
CA LEU A 95 -22.05 27.10 -14.94
C LEU A 95 -21.21 27.37 -13.69
N SER A 96 -20.92 28.64 -13.43
CA SER A 96 -20.18 29.11 -12.28
C SER A 96 -21.07 29.98 -11.39
N ILE A 97 -20.95 29.82 -10.08
CA ILE A 97 -21.69 30.57 -9.07
C ILE A 97 -20.69 31.30 -8.17
N GLU A 98 -20.98 32.55 -7.84
CA GLU A 98 -20.19 33.33 -6.88
C GLU A 98 -20.02 32.55 -5.56
N GLY A 99 -18.78 32.41 -5.09
CA GLY A 99 -18.42 31.66 -3.88
C GLY A 99 -17.76 30.30 -4.15
N PHE A 100 -17.77 29.80 -5.38
CA PHE A 100 -17.02 28.59 -5.78
C PHE A 100 -15.81 28.93 -6.65
N GLU A 101 -14.66 28.30 -6.38
CA GLU A 101 -13.41 28.51 -7.15
C GLU A 101 -13.43 27.85 -8.54
N SER A 102 -14.43 26.99 -8.83
CA SER A 102 -14.54 26.21 -10.06
C SER A 102 -15.99 26.10 -10.53
N PRO A 103 -16.26 25.95 -11.85
CA PRO A 103 -17.61 25.74 -12.36
C PRO A 103 -18.24 24.47 -11.78
N ILE A 104 -19.50 24.59 -11.36
CA ILE A 104 -20.30 23.52 -10.75
C ILE A 104 -20.78 22.53 -11.82
N ILE A 105 -21.19 23.05 -12.98
CA ILE A 105 -21.57 22.26 -14.16
C ILE A 105 -20.54 22.51 -15.25
N ARG A 106 -20.16 21.45 -15.98
CA ARG A 106 -19.25 21.53 -17.13
C ARG A 106 -19.81 20.74 -18.30
N ASN A 107 -19.58 21.21 -19.54
CA ASN A 107 -19.80 20.50 -20.80
C ASN A 107 -21.04 19.58 -20.78
N SER A 108 -22.21 20.16 -20.50
CA SER A 108 -23.43 19.40 -20.25
C SER A 108 -24.42 19.54 -21.40
N ARG A 109 -25.02 18.41 -21.79
CA ARG A 109 -25.89 18.24 -22.94
C ARG A 109 -27.24 17.68 -22.53
N PHE A 110 -28.30 18.34 -22.97
CA PHE A 110 -29.69 17.98 -22.70
C PHE A 110 -30.49 17.95 -24.00
N ASN A 111 -31.61 17.22 -24.01
CA ASN A 111 -32.66 17.35 -25.01
C ASN A 111 -33.97 17.69 -24.28
N PHE A 112 -34.83 18.48 -24.92
CA PHE A 112 -36.06 18.94 -24.27
C PHE A 112 -37.21 18.97 -25.27
N SER A 113 -38.34 18.36 -24.92
CA SER A 113 -39.49 18.31 -25.80
C SER A 113 -40.82 18.38 -25.06
N TYR A 114 -41.81 18.95 -25.72
CA TYR A 114 -43.20 18.95 -25.31
C TYR A 114 -44.04 18.40 -26.45
N PHE A 115 -44.66 17.26 -26.22
CA PHE A 115 -45.49 16.57 -27.21
C PHE A 115 -46.62 15.82 -26.50
N ASN A 116 -47.85 15.91 -27.01
CA ASN A 116 -49.03 15.25 -26.42
C ASN A 116 -49.19 15.49 -24.91
N HIS A 117 -49.18 16.77 -24.47
CA HIS A 117 -49.39 17.13 -23.05
C HIS A 117 -48.29 16.64 -22.08
N LEU A 118 -47.16 16.16 -22.62
CA LEU A 118 -46.03 15.63 -21.85
C LEU A 118 -44.75 16.40 -22.17
N TYR A 119 -44.12 16.93 -21.13
CA TYR A 119 -42.75 17.44 -21.20
C TYR A 119 -41.77 16.31 -20.92
N THR A 120 -40.72 16.22 -21.74
CA THR A 120 -39.61 15.28 -21.58
C THR A 120 -38.31 16.07 -21.59
N LEU A 121 -37.52 15.94 -20.53
CA LEU A 121 -36.16 16.46 -20.43
C LEU A 121 -35.20 15.27 -20.37
N GLY A 122 -34.51 15.00 -21.48
CA GLY A 122 -33.43 14.02 -21.49
C GLY A 122 -32.10 14.68 -21.11
N ILE A 123 -31.42 14.09 -20.15
CA ILE A 123 -30.08 14.48 -19.71
C ILE A 123 -29.11 13.51 -20.37
N THR A 124 -28.52 13.92 -21.49
CA THR A 124 -27.58 13.08 -22.25
C THR A 124 -26.24 13.03 -21.54
N GLU A 125 -25.75 14.18 -21.08
CA GLU A 125 -24.52 14.32 -20.29
C GLU A 125 -24.67 15.48 -19.33
N LEU A 126 -24.60 15.24 -18.03
CA LEU A 126 -24.57 16.29 -17.02
C LEU A 126 -23.37 16.07 -16.10
N ILE A 127 -22.32 16.84 -16.33
CA ILE A 127 -21.11 16.76 -15.52
C ILE A 127 -21.24 17.76 -14.36
N ILE A 128 -21.49 17.23 -13.17
CA ILE A 128 -21.56 18.02 -11.94
C ILE A 128 -20.36 17.64 -11.07
N PHE A 129 -19.52 18.61 -10.74
CA PHE A 129 -18.22 18.37 -10.10
C PHE A 129 -17.40 17.31 -10.88
N SER A 130 -17.30 16.09 -10.34
CA SER A 130 -16.55 14.95 -10.91
C SER A 130 -17.44 13.76 -11.32
N SER A 131 -18.76 13.93 -11.38
CA SER A 131 -19.72 12.88 -11.77
C SER A 131 -20.38 13.15 -13.12
N LEU A 132 -20.57 12.09 -13.92
CA LEU A 132 -21.33 12.12 -15.17
C LEU A 132 -22.74 11.61 -14.88
N ASN A 133 -23.76 12.42 -15.12
CA ASN A 133 -25.15 12.09 -14.83
C ASN A 133 -25.93 11.98 -16.15
N ARG A 134 -26.75 10.93 -16.27
CA ARG A 134 -27.58 10.67 -17.46
C ARG A 134 -28.96 10.22 -17.05
N GLY A 135 -29.99 10.61 -17.77
CA GLY A 135 -31.34 10.16 -17.43
C GLY A 135 -32.43 10.92 -18.14
N THR A 136 -33.66 10.72 -17.70
CA THR A 136 -34.83 11.38 -18.30
C THR A 136 -35.81 11.77 -17.22
N LEU A 137 -36.34 12.99 -17.33
CA LEU A 137 -37.42 13.52 -16.50
C LEU A 137 -38.66 13.77 -17.37
N PHE A 138 -39.82 13.43 -16.85
CA PHE A 138 -41.12 13.61 -17.49
C PHE A 138 -42.03 14.42 -16.58
N PHE A 139 -42.78 15.38 -17.13
CA PHE A 139 -43.87 16.01 -16.40
C PHE A 139 -45.08 16.34 -17.26
N LYS A 140 -46.30 16.14 -16.74
CA LYS A 140 -47.56 16.48 -17.42
C LYS A 140 -47.89 17.96 -17.32
N ASP A 141 -48.60 18.50 -18.32
CA ASP A 141 -48.97 19.92 -18.41
C ASP A 141 -50.26 20.32 -17.68
N ALA A 142 -51.04 19.32 -17.24
CA ALA A 142 -52.29 19.49 -16.51
C ALA A 142 -52.11 19.14 -15.03
N LYS A 143 -52.79 19.89 -14.16
CA LYS A 143 -52.84 19.65 -12.71
C LYS A 143 -53.36 18.22 -12.43
N SER A 144 -52.72 17.39 -11.61
CA SER A 144 -51.70 17.62 -10.57
C SER A 144 -50.25 17.81 -11.03
N PHE A 145 -49.97 17.81 -12.33
CA PHE A 145 -48.63 17.87 -12.92
C PHE A 145 -47.76 16.69 -12.46
N GLU A 146 -48.19 15.47 -12.78
CA GLU A 146 -47.40 14.25 -12.51
C GLU A 146 -45.95 14.43 -12.96
N LEU A 147 -45.01 14.03 -12.10
CA LEU A 147 -43.59 14.25 -12.25
C LEU A 147 -42.88 12.93 -11.98
N VAL A 148 -42.22 12.39 -13.01
CA VAL A 148 -41.52 11.11 -12.91
C VAL A 148 -40.20 11.19 -13.65
N GLY A 149 -39.12 10.71 -13.05
CA GLY A 149 -37.85 10.64 -13.75
C GLY A 149 -36.77 9.95 -12.95
N ARG A 150 -35.71 9.57 -13.65
CA ARG A 150 -34.53 8.95 -13.06
C ARG A 150 -33.28 9.50 -13.74
N ILE A 151 -32.29 9.84 -12.94
CA ILE A 151 -30.97 10.32 -13.32
C ILE A 151 -29.97 9.36 -12.71
N ASP A 152 -29.26 8.60 -13.52
CA ASP A 152 -28.20 7.69 -13.12
C ASP A 152 -26.85 8.43 -13.12
N SER A 153 -26.02 8.16 -12.10
CA SER A 153 -24.71 8.77 -11.91
C SER A 153 -23.59 7.76 -12.19
N TYR A 154 -22.57 8.22 -12.91
CA TYR A 154 -21.44 7.44 -13.44
C TYR A 154 -20.11 8.14 -13.15
N SER A 155 -19.05 7.35 -13.02
CA SER A 155 -17.68 7.86 -12.80
C SER A 155 -17.08 8.44 -14.08
N LEU A 156 -16.49 9.64 -14.00
CA LEU A 156 -15.81 10.27 -15.15
C LEU A 156 -14.51 9.55 -15.56
N HIS A 157 -13.86 8.83 -14.62
CA HIS A 157 -12.47 8.37 -14.78
C HIS A 157 -12.30 6.84 -14.78
N SER A 158 -13.36 6.06 -14.53
CA SER A 158 -13.29 4.59 -14.46
C SER A 158 -14.44 3.95 -15.24
N ASP A 159 -14.16 3.32 -16.38
CA ASP A 159 -15.02 2.42 -17.20
C ASP A 159 -16.55 2.68 -17.23
N SER A 160 -16.99 3.93 -17.02
CA SER A 160 -18.40 4.29 -16.84
C SER A 160 -19.13 3.42 -15.80
N THR A 161 -18.50 3.11 -14.66
CA THR A 161 -19.18 2.32 -13.61
C THR A 161 -20.36 3.13 -13.03
N HIS A 162 -21.58 2.61 -13.20
CA HIS A 162 -22.77 3.11 -12.54
C HIS A 162 -22.58 3.05 -11.03
N PHE A 163 -22.74 4.18 -10.34
CA PHE A 163 -22.57 4.24 -8.89
C PHE A 163 -23.79 4.78 -8.16
N GLY A 164 -24.90 5.05 -8.85
CA GLY A 164 -26.11 5.46 -8.16
C GLY A 164 -27.11 6.19 -9.02
N PHE A 165 -28.14 6.73 -8.36
CA PHE A 165 -29.22 7.44 -9.02
C PHE A 165 -29.87 8.49 -8.15
N ILE A 166 -30.57 9.40 -8.83
CA ILE A 166 -31.56 10.32 -8.29
C ILE A 166 -32.87 10.04 -9.01
N LYS A 167 -33.93 9.75 -8.26
CA LYS A 167 -35.27 9.48 -8.79
C LYS A 167 -36.21 10.57 -8.30
N LEU A 168 -37.04 11.07 -9.21
CA LEU A 168 -38.06 12.07 -8.95
C LEU A 168 -39.41 11.42 -9.21
N SER A 169 -40.35 11.52 -8.27
CA SER A 169 -41.67 10.90 -8.40
C SER A 169 -42.78 11.78 -7.78
N ASN A 170 -44.03 11.32 -7.90
CA ASN A 170 -45.26 12.00 -7.49
C ASN A 170 -45.69 13.12 -8.46
N ASN A 171 -45.77 14.38 -8.01
CA ASN A 171 -46.29 15.47 -8.82
C ASN A 171 -45.68 16.83 -8.40
N LEU A 172 -45.85 17.88 -9.21
CA LEU A 172 -45.24 19.20 -8.97
C LEU A 172 -45.65 19.84 -7.63
N GLN A 173 -46.84 19.51 -7.12
CA GLN A 173 -47.30 20.01 -5.82
C GLN A 173 -46.61 19.30 -4.66
N HIS A 174 -46.37 17.99 -4.76
CA HIS A 174 -45.74 17.15 -3.73
C HIS A 174 -44.58 16.30 -4.27
N PRO A 175 -43.50 16.88 -4.81
CA PRO A 175 -42.45 16.10 -5.44
C PRO A 175 -41.67 15.29 -4.39
N LEU A 176 -41.43 14.02 -4.70
CA LEU A 176 -40.60 13.12 -3.91
C LEU A 176 -39.29 12.87 -4.65
N LEU A 177 -38.18 13.29 -4.02
CA LEU A 177 -36.82 13.07 -4.50
C LEU A 177 -36.21 11.90 -3.71
N GLU A 178 -35.80 10.84 -4.38
CA GLU A 178 -35.08 9.70 -3.78
C GLU A 178 -33.65 9.67 -4.35
N THR A 179 -32.64 9.44 -3.53
CA THR A 179 -31.24 9.35 -3.96
C THR A 179 -30.56 8.14 -3.37
N ASN A 180 -29.71 7.49 -4.15
CA ASN A 180 -28.80 6.45 -3.67
C ASN A 180 -27.56 6.45 -4.55
N ILE A 181 -26.51 7.10 -4.06
CA ILE A 181 -25.22 7.33 -4.71
C ILE A 181 -24.15 6.72 -3.83
N LYS A 182 -23.47 5.68 -4.31
CA LYS A 182 -22.41 4.99 -3.57
C LYS A 182 -21.25 4.61 -4.47
N ASN A 183 -20.10 5.23 -4.25
CA ASN A 183 -18.82 4.88 -4.86
C ASN A 183 -17.77 4.55 -3.78
N LYS A 184 -16.49 4.41 -4.16
CA LYS A 184 -15.41 4.06 -3.20
C LYS A 184 -15.12 5.16 -2.17
N GLU A 185 -15.44 6.41 -2.48
CA GLU A 185 -15.04 7.62 -1.76
C GLU A 185 -16.23 8.46 -1.26
N LEU A 186 -17.47 8.05 -1.55
CA LEU A 186 -18.68 8.79 -1.25
C LEU A 186 -19.90 7.87 -1.22
N GLY A 187 -20.68 7.93 -0.13
CA GLY A 187 -22.02 7.38 -0.03
C GLY A 187 -23.03 8.48 0.34
N ILE A 188 -24.13 8.59 -0.40
CA ILE A 188 -25.29 9.44 -0.08
C ILE A 188 -26.55 8.65 -0.43
N ALA A 189 -27.44 8.44 0.53
CA ALA A 189 -28.73 7.80 0.30
C ALA A 189 -29.82 8.50 1.10
N GLY A 190 -31.05 8.53 0.59
CA GLY A 190 -32.15 9.16 1.31
C GLY A 190 -33.29 9.60 0.41
N TYR A 191 -34.24 10.33 1.01
CA TYR A 191 -35.33 10.95 0.30
C TYR A 191 -35.66 12.34 0.87
N VAL A 192 -36.31 13.17 0.04
CA VAL A 192 -36.86 14.47 0.41
C VAL A 192 -38.25 14.59 -0.21
N HIS A 193 -39.25 14.77 0.63
CA HIS A 193 -40.63 15.00 0.23
C HIS A 193 -40.98 16.48 0.44
N LEU A 194 -41.38 17.16 -0.63
CA LEU A 194 -41.53 18.62 -0.66
C LEU A 194 -42.99 19.04 -0.87
N SER A 195 -43.28 20.30 -0.54
CA SER A 195 -44.50 21.02 -0.93
C SER A 195 -44.13 22.44 -1.42
N PRO A 196 -43.47 22.59 -2.59
CA PRO A 196 -42.79 23.84 -2.97
C PRO A 196 -43.69 25.08 -3.02
N PHE A 197 -45.00 24.88 -3.22
CA PHE A 197 -46.02 25.92 -3.37
C PHE A 197 -46.80 26.19 -2.08
N ASP A 198 -46.43 25.58 -0.96
CA ASP A 198 -47.07 25.87 0.32
C ASP A 198 -46.84 27.35 0.71
N PRO A 199 -47.90 28.10 1.08
CA PRO A 199 -47.76 29.47 1.53
C PRO A 199 -46.93 29.59 2.81
N ILE A 200 -46.94 28.55 3.66
CA ILE A 200 -46.17 28.48 4.90
C ILE A 200 -44.80 27.89 4.58
N LYS A 201 -43.72 28.64 4.88
CA LYS A 201 -42.36 28.28 4.47
C LYS A 201 -41.90 26.94 5.05
N THR A 202 -42.23 26.65 6.31
CA THR A 202 -41.85 25.42 7.00
C THR A 202 -42.55 24.18 6.43
N ARG A 203 -43.75 24.34 5.86
CA ARG A 203 -44.49 23.25 5.20
C ARG A 203 -43.97 22.89 3.82
N ARG A 204 -43.02 23.67 3.26
CA ARG A 204 -42.42 23.37 1.95
C ARG A 204 -41.53 22.14 1.96
N ILE A 205 -41.13 21.67 3.14
CA ILE A 205 -40.50 20.37 3.34
C ILE A 205 -41.49 19.57 4.20
N ILE A 206 -41.99 18.46 3.68
CA ILE A 206 -42.91 17.58 4.41
C ILE A 206 -42.11 16.64 5.29
N SER A 207 -41.11 15.99 4.70
CA SER A 207 -40.14 15.15 5.41
C SER A 207 -38.85 15.00 4.60
N ALA A 208 -37.75 14.72 5.28
CA ALA A 208 -36.47 14.37 4.68
C ALA A 208 -35.73 13.36 5.56
N ASP A 209 -35.14 12.35 4.94
CA ASP A 209 -34.20 11.45 5.60
C ASP A 209 -33.00 11.29 4.67
N ILE A 210 -31.82 11.75 5.10
CA ILE A 210 -30.61 11.79 4.28
C ILE A 210 -29.45 11.24 5.11
N VAL A 211 -28.80 10.19 4.59
CA VAL A 211 -27.60 9.59 5.16
C VAL A 211 -26.43 9.81 4.20
N GLY A 212 -25.34 10.34 4.75
CA GLY A 212 -24.05 10.47 4.08
C GLY A 212 -23.00 9.56 4.74
N ASP A 213 -22.12 8.95 3.95
CA ASP A 213 -21.02 8.12 4.43
C ASP A 213 -19.72 8.42 3.66
N LYS A 214 -18.59 8.43 4.36
CA LYS A 214 -17.24 8.67 3.82
C LYS A 214 -17.05 10.00 3.09
N ILE A 215 -17.77 11.03 3.49
CA ILE A 215 -17.73 12.35 2.85
C ILE A 215 -16.44 13.06 3.25
N ASN A 216 -15.56 13.29 2.28
CA ASN A 216 -14.41 14.18 2.45
C ASN A 216 -14.68 15.57 1.84
N PRO A 217 -14.76 16.65 2.65
CA PRO A 217 -14.97 18.02 2.15
C PRO A 217 -13.94 18.46 1.09
N GLN A 218 -12.70 17.98 1.15
CA GLN A 218 -11.67 18.29 0.16
C GLN A 218 -11.98 17.79 -1.25
N ASN A 219 -12.79 16.74 -1.38
CA ASN A 219 -13.20 16.22 -2.69
C ASN A 219 -14.15 17.19 -3.42
N PHE A 220 -14.77 18.12 -2.69
CA PHE A 220 -15.65 19.15 -3.26
C PHE A 220 -14.92 20.49 -3.42
N VAL A 221 -14.15 20.90 -2.41
CA VAL A 221 -13.37 22.14 -2.43
C VAL A 221 -11.98 21.89 -1.84
N SER A 222 -10.94 21.97 -2.67
CA SER A 222 -9.56 21.60 -2.27
C SER A 222 -8.99 22.42 -1.10
N SER A 223 -9.52 23.61 -0.84
CA SER A 223 -9.14 24.47 0.28
C SER A 223 -9.84 24.13 1.60
N TRP A 224 -10.83 23.23 1.59
CA TRP A 224 -11.53 22.77 2.79
C TRP A 224 -10.70 21.76 3.59
N PHE A 225 -11.18 21.43 4.78
CA PHE A 225 -10.48 20.52 5.70
C PHE A 225 -10.57 19.06 5.27
N ASP A 226 -9.53 18.29 5.58
CA ASP A 226 -9.50 16.84 5.37
C ASP A 226 -10.24 16.15 6.52
N ALA A 227 -11.27 15.38 6.20
CA ALA A 227 -12.06 14.61 7.16
C ALA A 227 -12.74 13.42 6.47
N GLU A 228 -13.18 12.46 7.27
CA GLU A 228 -14.03 11.36 6.79
C GLU A 228 -15.34 11.43 7.56
N LEU A 229 -16.33 12.12 6.97
CA LEU A 229 -17.58 12.46 7.61
C LEU A 229 -18.69 11.46 7.22
N SER A 230 -19.40 10.94 8.21
CA SER A 230 -20.66 10.24 8.02
C SER A 230 -21.75 11.03 8.75
N PHE A 231 -22.88 11.30 8.11
CA PHE A 231 -23.96 12.07 8.72
C PHE A 231 -25.32 11.42 8.50
N GLN A 232 -26.27 11.73 9.37
CA GLN A 232 -27.68 11.42 9.22
C GLN A 232 -28.51 12.65 9.55
N LEU A 233 -29.42 13.00 8.65
CA LEU A 233 -30.39 14.08 8.80
C LEU A 233 -31.78 13.47 8.67
N SER A 234 -32.58 13.52 9.74
CA SER A 234 -33.98 13.11 9.73
C SER A 234 -34.84 14.29 10.15
N MET A 235 -35.91 14.54 9.42
CA MET A 235 -36.58 15.84 9.39
C MET A 235 -38.06 15.61 9.03
N GLU A 236 -39.00 16.07 9.86
CA GLU A 236 -40.45 15.95 9.61
C GLU A 236 -41.29 17.06 10.23
N LEU A 237 -42.50 17.27 9.70
CA LEU A 237 -43.50 18.16 10.32
C LEU A 237 -44.01 17.57 11.63
N LYS A 238 -44.07 18.41 12.67
CA LYS A 238 -44.54 17.99 14.00
C LYS A 238 -46.04 17.66 13.94
N LYS A 239 -46.43 16.46 14.38
CA LYS A 239 -47.82 15.96 14.27
C LYS A 239 -48.83 16.86 14.99
N ASP A 240 -48.46 17.40 16.14
CA ASP A 240 -49.34 18.22 16.98
C ASP A 240 -49.30 19.72 16.60
N ASN A 241 -48.33 20.14 15.78
CA ASN A 241 -48.22 21.50 15.26
C ASN A 241 -47.58 21.48 13.86
N PRO A 242 -48.37 21.33 12.78
CA PRO A 242 -47.87 21.22 11.41
C PRO A 242 -47.29 22.52 10.83
N GLU A 243 -47.09 23.56 11.65
CA GLU A 243 -46.34 24.78 11.30
C GLU A 243 -44.89 24.74 11.80
N VAL A 244 -44.60 23.80 12.71
CA VAL A 244 -43.27 23.57 13.27
C VAL A 244 -42.66 22.34 12.64
N PHE A 245 -41.42 22.50 12.19
CA PHE A 245 -40.62 21.44 11.63
C PHE A 245 -39.64 20.93 12.69
N TYR A 246 -39.59 19.63 12.97
CA TYR A 246 -38.61 19.05 13.89
C TYR A 246 -37.60 18.21 13.12
N GLY A 247 -36.34 18.27 13.53
CA GLY A 247 -35.28 17.48 12.93
C GLY A 247 -34.19 17.06 13.91
N HIS A 248 -33.54 15.96 13.54
CA HIS A 248 -32.36 15.42 14.17
C HIS A 248 -31.22 15.37 13.14
N PHE A 249 -30.05 15.89 13.51
CA PHE A 249 -28.85 15.84 12.69
C PHE A 249 -27.67 15.31 13.48
N ASN A 250 -27.13 14.17 13.06
CA ASN A 250 -25.92 13.59 13.61
C ASN A 250 -24.82 13.60 12.54
N ILE A 251 -23.60 13.96 12.91
CA ILE A 251 -22.41 13.85 12.07
C ILE A 251 -21.26 13.28 12.89
N GLN A 252 -20.60 12.28 12.34
CA GLN A 252 -19.43 11.62 12.89
C GLN A 252 -18.25 11.84 11.97
N ASN A 253 -17.09 12.11 12.55
CA ASN A 253 -15.82 12.18 11.85
C ASN A 253 -15.00 10.95 12.25
N ALA A 254 -14.78 10.04 11.30
CA ALA A 254 -13.96 8.85 11.51
C ALA A 254 -12.46 9.17 11.59
N ARG A 255 -12.05 10.36 11.11
CA ARG A 255 -10.66 10.82 11.06
C ARG A 255 -10.50 12.22 11.67
N PRO A 256 -10.82 12.41 12.97
CA PRO A 256 -10.59 13.67 13.65
C PRO A 256 -9.10 13.95 13.71
N ALA A 257 -8.70 15.19 13.42
CA ALA A 257 -7.31 15.61 13.42
C ALA A 257 -7.19 17.12 13.68
N TYR A 258 -6.04 17.54 14.21
CA TYR A 258 -5.76 18.94 14.50
C TYR A 258 -5.77 19.81 13.23
N TYR A 259 -6.16 21.08 13.38
CA TYR A 259 -6.16 22.06 12.30
C TYR A 259 -4.78 22.24 11.64
N GLU A 260 -3.69 22.11 12.42
CA GLU A 260 -2.30 22.16 11.94
C GLU A 260 -1.99 21.09 10.88
N LYS A 261 -2.70 19.96 10.93
CA LYS A 261 -2.62 18.84 9.98
C LYS A 261 -3.72 18.91 8.91
N LYS A 262 -4.34 20.09 8.72
CA LYS A 262 -5.51 20.33 7.85
C LYS A 262 -6.79 19.55 8.23
N GLY A 263 -6.87 19.02 9.45
CA GLY A 263 -8.04 18.30 9.94
C GLY A 263 -9.05 19.18 10.66
N VAL A 264 -10.12 18.56 11.16
CA VAL A 264 -11.06 19.14 12.13
C VAL A 264 -11.07 18.29 13.41
N PRO A 265 -10.83 18.88 14.60
CA PRO A 265 -10.69 18.14 15.85
C PRO A 265 -12.02 17.77 16.52
N ILE A 266 -13.08 17.61 15.71
CA ILE A 266 -14.42 17.24 16.15
C ILE A 266 -14.65 15.80 15.73
N LYS A 267 -15.10 14.97 16.68
CA LYS A 267 -15.42 13.55 16.50
C LYS A 267 -16.89 13.34 16.18
N GLU A 268 -17.77 14.09 16.83
CA GLU A 268 -19.22 13.93 16.71
C GLU A 268 -19.93 15.26 16.95
N ILE A 269 -20.99 15.54 16.19
CA ILE A 269 -21.98 16.59 16.48
C ILE A 269 -23.36 15.94 16.36
N ASP A 270 -24.21 16.17 17.34
CA ASP A 270 -25.56 15.61 17.45
C ASP A 270 -26.53 16.74 17.85
N LEU A 271 -27.48 17.05 16.97
CA LEU A 271 -28.35 18.23 17.08
C LEU A 271 -29.82 17.81 17.00
N ASP A 272 -30.62 18.24 17.97
CA ASP A 272 -32.09 18.22 17.91
C ASP A 272 -32.59 19.66 17.76
N PHE A 273 -33.31 19.95 16.68
CA PHE A 273 -33.76 21.29 16.35
C PHE A 273 -35.23 21.35 15.94
N GLU A 274 -35.85 22.50 16.22
CA GLU A 274 -37.18 22.87 15.72
C GLU A 274 -37.07 24.13 14.85
N VAL A 275 -37.94 24.26 13.85
CA VAL A 275 -38.04 25.45 12.99
C VAL A 275 -39.51 25.88 12.93
N PRO A 276 -39.92 26.97 13.59
CA PRO A 276 -41.26 27.54 13.49
C PRO A 276 -41.46 28.29 12.17
N GLU A 277 -42.69 28.75 11.93
CA GLU A 277 -43.08 29.45 10.68
C GLU A 277 -42.21 30.68 10.35
N ASP A 278 -41.72 31.38 11.39
CA ASP A 278 -40.84 32.55 11.23
C ASP A 278 -39.47 32.20 10.63
N GLY A 279 -39.12 30.90 10.61
CA GLY A 279 -37.87 30.35 10.08
C GLY A 279 -36.72 30.36 11.07
N THR A 280 -36.95 30.68 12.35
CA THR A 280 -35.92 30.63 13.40
C THR A 280 -35.53 29.18 13.64
N LEU A 281 -34.24 28.84 13.61
CA LEU A 281 -33.77 27.51 14.00
C LEU A 281 -33.57 27.49 15.51
N GLU A 282 -34.44 26.76 16.21
CA GLU A 282 -34.38 26.54 17.64
C GLU A 282 -33.60 25.26 17.94
N LEU A 283 -32.37 25.38 18.45
CA LEU A 283 -31.56 24.24 18.87
C LEU A 283 -31.95 23.84 20.30
N SER A 284 -32.75 22.79 20.42
CA SER A 284 -33.23 22.26 21.70
C SER A 284 -32.15 21.48 22.47
N LYS A 285 -31.22 20.87 21.74
CA LYS A 285 -30.05 20.14 22.24
C LYS A 285 -29.01 20.06 21.14
N GLY A 286 -27.78 20.50 21.39
CA GLY A 286 -26.65 20.29 20.51
C GLY A 286 -25.46 19.77 21.30
N ILE A 287 -25.06 18.53 21.04
CA ILE A 287 -23.89 17.89 21.66
C ILE A 287 -22.76 17.87 20.64
N MET A 288 -21.60 18.39 21.00
CA MET A 288 -20.37 18.26 20.21
C MET A 288 -19.30 17.56 21.03
N LYS A 289 -18.78 16.44 20.52
CA LYS A 289 -17.64 15.73 21.10
C LYS A 289 -16.38 15.96 20.30
N THR A 290 -15.30 16.27 20.99
CA THR A 290 -13.98 16.51 20.40
C THR A 290 -13.14 15.22 20.34
N MET A 291 -11.97 15.31 19.73
CA MET A 291 -11.06 14.16 19.55
C MET A 291 -10.61 13.50 20.86
N THR A 292 -10.45 14.26 21.97
CA THR A 292 -10.01 13.71 23.26
C THR A 292 -11.12 13.58 24.30
N ASN A 293 -12.38 13.43 23.83
CA ASN A 293 -13.60 13.28 24.63
C ASN A 293 -14.02 14.54 25.42
N GLY A 294 -13.57 15.73 25.03
CA GLY A 294 -14.22 16.98 25.43
C GLY A 294 -15.66 17.04 24.90
N ASN A 295 -16.53 17.75 25.62
CA ASN A 295 -17.96 17.86 25.32
C ASN A 295 -18.43 19.31 25.36
N ILE A 296 -19.34 19.67 24.45
CA ILE A 296 -20.06 20.95 24.43
C ILE A 296 -21.54 20.63 24.32
N ASP A 297 -22.32 21.07 25.30
CA ASP A 297 -23.77 20.95 25.32
C ASP A 297 -24.39 22.35 25.10
N ALA A 298 -24.83 22.61 23.88
CA ALA A 298 -25.35 23.89 23.42
C ALA A 298 -26.87 23.89 23.22
N LYS A 299 -27.50 25.05 23.43
CA LYS A 299 -28.88 25.36 23.07
C LYS A 299 -28.97 26.81 22.61
N GLY A 300 -29.93 27.14 21.75
CA GLY A 300 -30.04 28.51 21.27
C GLY A 300 -30.94 28.70 20.07
N LEU A 301 -30.89 29.92 19.53
CA LEU A 301 -31.70 30.38 18.41
C LEU A 301 -30.79 30.90 17.29
N ILE A 302 -31.15 30.60 16.05
CA ILE A 302 -30.56 31.22 14.86
C ILE A 302 -31.70 31.79 14.02
N HIS A 303 -31.79 33.11 13.94
CA HIS A 303 -32.83 33.79 13.16
C HIS A 303 -32.46 33.87 11.67
N PRO A 304 -33.45 33.97 10.77
CA PRO A 304 -33.21 34.06 9.32
C PRO A 304 -32.40 35.28 8.86
N ASP A 305 -32.40 36.36 9.63
CA ASP A 305 -31.59 37.57 9.39
C ASP A 305 -30.10 37.35 9.69
N GLY A 306 -29.75 36.20 10.27
CA GLY A 306 -28.41 35.82 10.65
C GLY A 306 -28.04 36.12 12.09
N THR A 307 -28.98 36.60 12.91
CA THR A 307 -28.77 36.80 14.35
C THR A 307 -28.71 35.44 15.06
N ILE A 308 -27.65 35.22 15.84
CA ILE A 308 -27.37 34.02 16.61
C ILE A 308 -27.48 34.36 18.10
N GLN A 309 -28.08 33.46 18.87
CA GLN A 309 -28.08 33.49 20.34
C GLN A 309 -27.92 32.06 20.85
N MET A 310 -26.70 31.66 21.18
CA MET A 310 -26.38 30.32 21.69
C MET A 310 -25.76 30.39 23.07
N LEU A 311 -26.21 29.50 23.93
CA LEU A 311 -25.62 29.22 25.24
C LEU A 311 -25.12 27.77 25.24
N ALA A 312 -23.88 27.58 25.66
CA ALA A 312 -23.27 26.26 25.76
C ALA A 312 -22.63 26.03 27.12
N ASN A 313 -22.85 24.84 27.68
CA ASN A 313 -22.01 24.31 28.75
C ASN A 313 -20.83 23.60 28.09
N VAL A 314 -19.61 23.96 28.48
CA VAL A 314 -18.39 23.42 27.88
C VAL A 314 -17.64 22.60 28.92
N ASN A 315 -17.07 21.49 28.48
CA ASN A 315 -16.15 20.64 29.22
C ASN A 315 -15.01 20.24 28.26
N LEU A 316 -14.02 21.11 28.10
CA LEU A 316 -13.03 21.06 27.01
C LEU A 316 -11.61 21.17 27.54
N GLY A 317 -10.68 20.41 26.98
CA GLY A 317 -9.25 20.60 27.18
C GLY A 317 -8.58 21.33 26.02
N LEU A 318 -7.40 21.94 26.29
CA LEU A 318 -6.60 22.55 25.22
C LEU A 318 -6.13 21.51 24.19
N ILE A 319 -5.81 20.30 24.67
CA ILE A 319 -5.45 19.14 23.84
C ILE A 319 -6.57 18.72 22.89
N ASP A 320 -7.82 19.15 23.12
CA ASP A 320 -8.91 18.87 22.20
C ASP A 320 -8.75 19.61 20.88
N PHE A 321 -8.09 20.77 20.83
CA PHE A 321 -8.03 21.61 19.64
C PHE A 321 -6.61 21.80 19.07
N ILE A 322 -5.57 21.59 19.89
CA ILE A 322 -4.16 21.77 19.51
C ILE A 322 -3.33 20.62 20.09
N ASP A 323 -2.30 20.15 19.38
CA ASP A 323 -1.42 19.02 19.75
C ASP A 323 -0.44 19.38 20.89
N ILE A 324 -0.97 19.84 22.03
CA ILE A 324 -0.19 20.27 23.20
C ILE A 324 -0.45 19.29 24.35
N PRO A 325 0.58 18.66 24.95
CA PRO A 325 0.45 17.59 25.94
C PRO A 325 0.03 18.09 27.34
N ILE A 326 -0.88 19.07 27.40
CA ILE A 326 -1.43 19.63 28.62
C ILE A 326 -2.82 19.04 28.84
N LYS A 327 -2.91 18.08 29.77
CA LYS A 327 -4.19 17.54 30.26
C LYS A 327 -4.80 18.50 31.28
N ASN A 328 -5.33 19.62 30.79
CA ASN A 328 -6.21 20.49 31.57
C ASN A 328 -7.61 20.43 30.97
N THR A 329 -8.63 20.38 31.81
CA THR A 329 -10.03 20.40 31.37
C THR A 329 -10.72 21.61 32.00
N TYR A 330 -11.35 22.40 31.14
CA TYR A 330 -12.09 23.59 31.48
C TYR A 330 -13.57 23.32 31.43
N GLN A 331 -14.27 23.70 32.49
CA GLN A 331 -15.70 23.59 32.66
C GLN A 331 -16.33 24.97 32.84
N GLY A 332 -17.44 25.24 32.18
CA GLY A 332 -18.14 26.50 32.37
C GLY A 332 -19.12 26.80 31.26
N LYS A 333 -19.34 28.09 31.00
CA LYS A 333 -20.33 28.57 30.04
C LYS A 333 -19.67 29.32 28.89
N ALA A 334 -20.16 29.09 27.69
CA ALA A 334 -19.86 29.88 26.52
C ALA A 334 -21.16 30.46 25.95
N ILE A 335 -21.11 31.70 25.50
CA ILE A 335 -22.21 32.40 24.84
C ILE A 335 -21.69 32.84 23.48
N LEU A 336 -22.42 32.51 22.43
CA LEU A 336 -22.19 32.99 21.07
C LEU A 336 -23.40 33.82 20.65
N GLU A 337 -23.19 35.12 20.44
CA GLU A 337 -24.26 36.06 20.15
C GLU A 337 -23.90 37.01 18.99
N GLY A 338 -24.89 37.74 18.47
CA GLY A 338 -24.71 38.71 17.39
C GLY A 338 -24.95 38.10 16.01
N ASN A 339 -24.47 38.75 14.96
CA ASN A 339 -24.71 38.29 13.59
C ASN A 339 -23.62 37.28 13.15
N TYR A 340 -23.95 36.23 12.38
CA TYR A 340 -22.97 35.23 11.92
C TYR A 340 -21.78 35.81 11.14
N ILE A 341 -21.91 37.03 10.58
CA ILE A 341 -20.81 37.73 9.93
C ILE A 341 -19.81 38.27 10.98
N ASN A 342 -20.34 38.77 12.10
CA ASN A 342 -19.57 39.40 13.18
C ASN A 342 -19.91 38.82 14.57
N PRO A 343 -19.79 37.50 14.79
CA PRO A 343 -20.26 36.91 16.02
C PRO A 343 -19.37 37.29 17.19
N ILE A 344 -19.99 37.47 18.35
CA ILE A 344 -19.36 37.75 19.63
C ILE A 344 -19.36 36.47 20.44
N LEU A 345 -18.18 36.04 20.86
CA LEU A 345 -17.93 34.87 21.68
C LEU A 345 -17.52 35.32 23.08
N LYS A 346 -18.34 35.01 24.06
CA LYS A 346 -18.06 35.21 25.49
C LYS A 346 -17.88 33.86 26.14
N ILE A 347 -16.75 33.65 26.79
CA ILE A 347 -16.42 32.39 27.48
C ILE A 347 -16.13 32.73 28.94
N ASP A 348 -16.75 32.00 29.87
CA ASP A 348 -16.39 32.00 31.29
C ASP A 348 -16.25 30.54 31.73
N ILE A 349 -14.99 30.10 31.84
CA ILE A 349 -14.64 28.71 32.11
C ILE A 349 -13.58 28.60 33.20
N GLU A 350 -13.67 27.54 33.99
CA GLU A 350 -12.76 27.27 35.10
C GLU A 350 -12.19 25.85 34.99
N SER A 351 -10.95 25.70 35.43
CA SER A 351 -10.26 24.43 35.53
C SER A 351 -9.68 24.27 36.93
N ALA A 352 -9.07 23.11 37.20
CA ALA A 352 -8.33 22.90 38.44
C ALA A 352 -7.25 23.99 38.68
N TRP A 353 -6.68 24.54 37.61
CA TRP A 353 -5.50 25.42 37.69
C TRP A 353 -5.81 26.90 37.57
N ASN A 354 -6.87 27.28 36.85
CA ASN A 354 -7.19 28.69 36.57
C ASN A 354 -8.63 28.85 36.09
N LYS A 355 -9.13 30.09 36.22
CA LYS A 355 -10.34 30.60 35.60
C LYS A 355 -9.96 31.46 34.40
N LEU A 356 -10.56 31.21 33.25
CA LEU A 356 -10.37 31.93 32.00
C LEU A 356 -11.68 32.57 31.57
N GLN A 357 -11.64 33.88 31.39
CA GLN A 357 -12.74 34.66 30.81
C GLN A 357 -12.27 35.27 29.49
N VAL A 358 -13.05 35.14 28.43
CA VAL A 358 -12.72 35.67 27.10
C VAL A 358 -13.92 36.43 26.57
N ASP A 359 -13.69 37.63 26.06
CA ASP A 359 -14.62 38.40 25.25
C ASP A 359 -13.93 38.66 23.90
N ALA A 360 -14.39 37.97 22.86
CA ALA A 360 -13.82 38.04 21.53
C ALA A 360 -14.90 38.23 20.46
N GLN A 361 -14.56 38.96 19.41
CA GLN A 361 -15.40 39.18 18.24
C GLN A 361 -14.67 38.71 16.99
N LEU A 362 -15.33 37.88 16.19
CA LEU A 362 -14.80 37.46 14.89
C LEU A 362 -15.36 38.38 13.81
N GLN A 363 -14.50 39.04 13.03
CA GLN A 363 -14.88 39.78 11.83
C GLN A 363 -14.65 38.90 10.61
N SER A 364 -15.68 38.15 10.20
CA SER A 364 -15.52 37.06 9.21
C SER A 364 -15.08 37.53 7.82
N ARG A 365 -15.51 38.74 7.40
CA ARG A 365 -15.12 39.33 6.10
C ARG A 365 -13.64 39.67 6.03
N ASP A 366 -13.14 40.34 7.06
CA ASP A 366 -11.74 40.77 7.14
C ASP A 366 -10.83 39.66 7.70
N LYS A 367 -11.42 38.57 8.20
CA LYS A 367 -10.74 37.45 8.86
C LYS A 367 -9.89 37.91 10.05
N ILE A 368 -10.46 38.78 10.88
CA ILE A 368 -9.81 39.33 12.07
C ILE A 368 -10.51 38.77 13.31
N LEU A 369 -9.74 38.25 14.26
CA LEU A 369 -10.23 37.91 15.58
C LEU A 369 -9.81 39.01 16.57
N LEU A 370 -10.78 39.78 17.03
CA LEU A 370 -10.60 40.85 18.00
C LEU A 370 -10.86 40.30 19.40
N PHE A 371 -9.84 40.32 20.27
CA PHE A 371 -10.00 40.06 21.69
C PHE A 371 -10.21 41.39 22.41
N ASN A 372 -11.45 41.67 22.79
CA ASN A 372 -11.79 42.85 23.59
C ASN A 372 -11.12 42.76 24.96
N GLN A 373 -11.25 41.59 25.59
CA GLN A 373 -10.42 41.20 26.72
C GLN A 373 -10.28 39.69 26.79
N PHE A 374 -9.19 39.21 27.36
CA PHE A 374 -9.12 37.91 27.98
C PHE A 374 -8.47 38.05 29.36
N ILE A 375 -9.04 37.37 30.35
CA ILE A 375 -8.62 37.41 31.74
C ILE A 375 -8.35 35.98 32.18
N LEU A 376 -7.12 35.72 32.59
CA LEU A 376 -6.74 34.49 33.25
C LEU A 376 -6.48 34.79 34.73
N SER A 377 -7.12 34.04 35.62
CA SER A 377 -7.02 34.27 37.06
C SER A 377 -6.94 32.98 37.88
N LYS A 378 -6.18 33.02 38.98
CA LYS A 378 -6.21 32.00 40.04
C LYS A 378 -5.76 32.64 41.35
N SER A 379 -6.59 32.60 42.38
CA SER A 379 -6.30 33.25 43.68
C SER A 379 -5.91 34.72 43.46
N ASN A 380 -4.69 35.14 43.84
CA ASN A 380 -4.21 36.52 43.70
C ASN A 380 -3.37 36.77 42.43
N SER A 381 -3.40 35.87 41.45
CA SER A 381 -2.67 36.00 40.18
C SER A 381 -3.63 36.35 39.04
N TYR A 382 -3.38 37.45 38.34
CA TYR A 382 -4.19 37.91 37.22
C TYR A 382 -3.34 38.23 35.98
N PHE A 383 -3.83 37.82 34.82
CA PHE A 383 -3.26 38.19 33.52
C PHE A 383 -4.37 38.68 32.61
N TYR A 384 -4.24 39.91 32.16
CA TYR A 384 -5.18 40.58 31.27
C TYR A 384 -4.51 40.71 29.90
N GLY A 385 -5.29 40.55 28.84
CA GLY A 385 -4.84 41.00 27.54
C GLY A 385 -5.98 41.37 26.60
N SER A 386 -5.64 42.13 25.58
CA SER A 386 -6.53 42.57 24.51
C SER A 386 -5.75 42.72 23.22
N GLY A 387 -6.41 42.65 22.07
CA GLY A 387 -5.69 42.78 20.81
C GLY A 387 -6.38 42.17 19.59
N LYS A 388 -5.63 42.08 18.50
CA LYS A 388 -6.10 41.59 17.20
C LYS A 388 -5.21 40.47 16.68
N PHE A 389 -5.84 39.46 16.09
CA PHE A 389 -5.18 38.40 15.34
C PHE A 389 -5.69 38.39 13.90
N TYR A 390 -4.78 38.51 12.94
CA TYR A 390 -5.11 38.50 11.52
C TYR A 390 -5.02 37.07 10.99
N LEU A 391 -6.16 36.44 10.71
CA LEU A 391 -6.23 35.03 10.32
C LEU A 391 -5.77 34.80 8.86
N LYS A 392 -5.75 35.84 8.02
CA LYS A 392 -5.34 35.77 6.61
C LYS A 392 -3.82 35.67 6.44
N ASP A 393 -3.06 36.50 7.17
CA ASP A 393 -1.64 36.72 6.92
C ASP A 393 -0.72 35.89 7.83
N LYS A 394 -1.27 34.84 8.47
CA LYS A 394 -0.60 33.85 9.34
C LYS A 394 0.42 34.47 10.30
N PHE A 395 0.08 34.51 11.60
CA PHE A 395 0.94 34.97 12.70
C PHE A 395 1.17 36.49 12.79
N ASP A 396 0.37 37.31 12.11
CA ASP A 396 0.35 38.76 12.35
C ASP A 396 -0.57 39.07 13.55
N ILE A 397 -0.01 39.76 14.53
CA ILE A 397 -0.63 40.02 15.84
C ILE A 397 -0.42 41.47 16.28
N ASP A 398 -1.35 41.97 17.09
CA ASP A 398 -1.22 43.23 17.83
C ASP A 398 -1.86 43.04 19.20
N LEU A 399 -1.05 42.83 20.25
CA LEU A 399 -1.48 42.37 21.58
C LEU A 399 -0.96 43.29 22.68
N ASN A 400 -1.87 43.76 23.54
CA ASN A 400 -1.56 44.40 24.81
C ASN A 400 -1.75 43.38 25.93
N LEU A 401 -0.74 43.24 26.79
CA LEU A 401 -0.70 42.25 27.87
C LEU A 401 -0.38 42.97 29.19
N LEU A 402 -1.07 42.62 30.28
CA LEU A 402 -0.85 43.16 31.61
C LEU A 402 -0.87 42.04 32.64
N GLY A 403 0.24 41.84 33.36
CA GLY A 403 0.34 40.94 34.50
C GLY A 403 0.17 41.69 35.82
N ARG A 404 -0.64 41.15 36.73
CA ARG A 404 -0.70 41.57 38.14
C ARG A 404 -0.51 40.35 39.02
N ASN A 405 0.65 40.28 39.66
CA ASN A 405 1.12 39.12 40.42
C ASN A 405 0.97 37.82 39.62
N PHE A 406 1.18 37.91 38.30
CA PHE A 406 0.87 36.82 37.39
C PHE A 406 1.86 35.68 37.54
N ASN A 407 1.33 34.47 37.78
CA ASN A 407 2.11 33.25 37.91
C ASN A 407 1.85 32.31 36.73
N PRO A 408 2.77 32.17 35.75
CA PRO A 408 2.62 31.28 34.59
C PRO A 408 2.34 29.81 34.95
N TYR A 409 2.74 29.36 36.15
CA TYR A 409 2.44 28.02 36.66
C TYR A 409 0.92 27.69 36.64
N VAL A 410 0.05 28.72 36.72
CA VAL A 410 -1.41 28.52 36.68
C VAL A 410 -1.88 28.07 35.30
N ILE A 411 -1.11 28.30 34.23
CA ILE A 411 -1.41 27.81 32.86
C ILE A 411 -0.94 26.37 32.70
N ASN A 412 0.30 26.09 33.14
CA ASN A 412 0.93 24.79 33.01
C ASN A 412 1.88 24.56 34.19
N PRO A 413 1.74 23.44 34.94
CA PRO A 413 2.65 23.10 36.03
C PRO A 413 4.14 23.00 35.65
N HIS A 414 4.47 22.87 34.36
CA HIS A 414 5.85 22.87 33.86
C HIS A 414 6.43 24.29 33.67
N TYR A 415 5.62 25.34 33.75
CA TYR A 415 6.08 26.72 33.68
C TYR A 415 6.66 27.16 35.04
N PRO A 416 7.64 28.07 35.05
CA PRO A 416 8.25 28.53 36.29
C PRO A 416 7.22 29.23 37.16
N ARG A 417 7.32 29.04 38.48
CA ARG A 417 6.60 29.86 39.44
C ARG A 417 7.11 31.30 39.33
N ALA A 418 6.20 32.24 39.19
CA ALA A 418 6.54 33.65 39.07
C ALA A 418 5.48 34.55 39.74
N SER A 419 5.86 35.81 39.94
CA SER A 419 4.98 36.93 40.22
C SER A 419 5.36 38.03 39.24
N ILE A 420 4.65 38.12 38.12
CA ILE A 420 4.94 39.09 37.05
C ILE A 420 3.96 40.27 37.19
N ASN A 421 4.53 41.47 37.36
CA ASN A 421 3.85 42.75 37.49
C ASN A 421 4.36 43.69 36.39
N GLY A 422 3.51 43.99 35.42
CA GLY A 422 3.91 44.88 34.32
C GLY A 422 3.16 44.63 33.04
N GLU A 423 3.54 45.36 32.00
CA GLU A 423 2.86 45.40 30.72
C GLU A 423 3.80 45.10 29.54
N ALA A 424 3.22 44.54 28.49
CA ALA A 424 3.90 44.31 27.22
C ALA A 424 2.96 44.59 26.05
N HIS A 425 3.48 45.28 25.03
CA HIS A 425 2.81 45.49 23.75
C HIS A 425 3.62 44.78 22.66
N ILE A 426 2.99 43.84 21.96
CA ILE A 426 3.59 42.99 20.94
C ILE A 426 2.86 43.23 19.62
N ARG A 427 3.59 43.62 18.57
CA ARG A 427 3.03 43.83 17.23
C ARG A 427 3.91 43.26 16.13
N GLY A 428 3.32 42.70 15.09
CA GLY A 428 3.99 42.29 13.86
C GLY A 428 3.77 40.83 13.51
N ASN A 429 4.40 40.40 12.42
CA ASN A 429 4.36 39.02 11.97
C ASN A 429 5.46 38.22 12.67
N LEU A 430 5.11 37.25 13.52
CA LEU A 430 6.05 36.48 14.34
C LEU A 430 7.19 35.79 13.54
N ASN A 431 7.07 35.65 12.21
CA ASN A 431 8.11 35.09 11.35
C ASN A 431 8.93 36.14 10.59
N GLU A 432 8.51 37.40 10.51
CA GLU A 432 9.10 38.42 9.64
C GLU A 432 9.51 39.72 10.34
N SER A 433 8.72 40.16 11.31
CA SER A 433 8.90 41.42 12.01
C SER A 433 8.32 41.35 13.42
N LEU A 434 9.00 41.97 14.38
CA LEU A 434 8.55 42.06 15.76
C LEU A 434 8.82 43.45 16.29
N TYR A 435 7.76 44.09 16.77
CA TYR A 435 7.79 45.22 17.66
C TYR A 435 7.39 44.74 19.05
N LEU A 436 8.27 44.93 20.03
CA LEU A 436 8.06 44.61 21.43
C LEU A 436 8.35 45.86 22.25
N LEU A 437 7.37 46.36 22.98
CA LEU A 437 7.54 47.34 24.05
C LEU A 437 7.19 46.64 25.37
N VAL A 438 8.10 46.68 26.34
CA VAL A 438 7.92 45.96 27.62
C VAL A 438 8.31 46.84 28.81
N ASN A 439 7.51 46.77 29.88
CA ASN A 439 7.77 47.43 31.14
C ASN A 439 7.30 46.53 32.30
N ILE A 440 8.23 45.79 32.89
CA ILE A 440 8.00 44.86 33.99
C ILE A 440 8.89 45.25 35.15
N GLU A 441 8.27 45.50 36.30
CA GLU A 441 8.92 45.96 37.52
C GLU A 441 8.43 45.10 38.70
N ASN A 442 9.12 45.15 39.84
CA ASN A 442 8.69 44.47 41.07
C ASN A 442 8.22 43.01 40.86
N SER A 443 8.93 42.27 40.01
CA SER A 443 8.54 40.93 39.60
C SER A 443 9.53 39.88 40.09
N GLN A 444 9.13 38.61 40.09
CA GLN A 444 10.00 37.48 40.40
C GLN A 444 9.71 36.31 39.46
N ILE A 445 10.74 35.61 38.97
CA ILE A 445 10.60 34.36 38.23
C ILE A 445 11.55 33.34 38.87
N SER A 446 11.06 32.13 39.15
CA SER A 446 11.85 31.08 39.82
C SER A 446 12.45 31.55 41.16
N ASN A 447 11.69 32.36 41.91
CA ASN A 447 12.11 33.04 43.15
C ASN A 447 13.27 34.04 43.01
N MET A 448 13.64 34.41 41.79
CA MET A 448 14.67 35.42 41.52
C MET A 448 14.03 36.75 41.10
N PRO A 449 14.53 37.91 41.56
CA PRO A 449 14.03 39.21 41.12
C PRO A 449 14.08 39.35 39.60
N PHE A 450 13.00 39.84 39.00
CA PHE A 450 12.85 40.03 37.56
C PHE A 450 12.48 41.49 37.26
N TYR A 451 13.19 42.07 36.31
CA TYR A 451 12.97 43.42 35.80
C TYR A 451 13.24 43.43 34.30
N THR A 452 12.37 44.04 33.51
CA THR A 452 12.66 44.32 32.11
C THR A 452 12.00 45.60 31.64
N LYS A 453 12.75 46.44 30.96
CA LYS A 453 12.24 47.69 30.39
C LYS A 453 12.91 47.96 29.07
N GLY A 454 12.12 48.29 28.05
CA GLY A 454 12.67 48.66 26.77
C GLY A 454 11.79 48.40 25.56
N VAL A 455 12.37 48.66 24.40
CA VAL A 455 11.74 48.49 23.10
C VAL A 455 12.68 47.79 22.11
N VAL A 456 12.13 46.85 21.36
CA VAL A 456 12.79 46.15 20.27
C VAL A 456 11.89 46.23 19.04
N ASP A 457 12.41 46.75 17.94
CA ASP A 457 11.76 46.79 16.62
C ASP A 457 12.73 46.20 15.61
N PHE A 458 12.42 45.04 15.07
CA PHE A 458 13.23 44.38 14.04
C PHE A 458 12.38 43.81 12.91
N ASN A 459 13.00 43.67 11.73
CA ASN A 459 12.49 42.87 10.61
C ASN A 459 13.62 42.06 9.97
N LYS A 460 13.30 41.15 9.04
CA LYS A 460 14.28 40.29 8.33
C LYS A 460 15.47 41.04 7.68
N LYS A 461 15.34 42.33 7.36
CA LYS A 461 16.38 43.11 6.65
C LYS A 461 17.25 43.93 7.60
N GLU A 462 16.69 44.39 8.72
CA GLU A 462 17.34 45.30 9.65
C GLU A 462 16.72 45.25 11.05
N ILE A 463 17.52 45.55 12.07
CA ILE A 463 17.03 45.95 13.38
C ILE A 463 16.79 47.46 13.27
N LYS A 464 15.59 47.98 13.60
CA LYS A 464 15.26 49.41 13.53
C LYS A 464 15.52 50.12 14.85
N LYS A 465 15.09 49.53 15.96
CA LYS A 465 15.28 50.04 17.32
C LYS A 465 15.58 48.88 18.27
N ALA A 466 16.51 49.07 19.20
CA ALA A 466 16.81 48.10 20.23
C ALA A 466 17.41 48.84 21.43
N ASP A 467 16.59 49.07 22.44
CA ASP A 467 16.98 49.62 23.74
C ASP A 467 16.24 48.79 24.79
N LEU A 468 16.88 47.72 25.27
CA LEU A 468 16.28 46.74 26.17
C LEU A 468 17.24 46.42 27.30
N ARG A 469 16.76 46.58 28.52
CA ARG A 469 17.44 46.10 29.73
C ARG A 469 16.58 45.04 30.38
N LEU A 470 17.13 43.84 30.54
CA LEU A 470 16.50 42.72 31.24
C LEU A 470 17.44 42.23 32.33
N VAL A 471 16.88 41.99 33.53
CA VAL A 471 17.58 41.43 34.68
C VAL A 471 16.71 40.33 35.30
N LEU A 472 17.28 39.14 35.52
CA LEU A 472 16.64 38.02 36.20
C LEU A 472 17.63 37.34 37.16
N GLY A 473 17.57 37.69 38.44
CA GLY A 473 18.63 37.35 39.39
C GLY A 473 19.98 37.89 38.91
N ASP A 474 20.96 37.00 38.75
CA ASP A 474 22.30 37.34 38.25
C ASP A 474 22.38 37.41 36.71
N ASN A 475 21.32 37.00 36.00
CA ASN A 475 21.27 37.12 34.55
C ASN A 475 20.95 38.56 34.16
N HIS A 476 21.69 39.11 33.19
CA HIS A 476 21.35 40.38 32.58
C HIS A 476 21.57 40.39 31.08
N LEU A 477 20.77 41.20 30.42
CA LEU A 477 20.89 41.54 29.00
C LEU A 477 20.73 43.05 28.86
N ILE A 478 21.70 43.66 28.19
CA ILE A 478 21.65 45.06 27.78
C ILE A 478 21.82 45.08 26.26
N LEU A 479 20.78 45.54 25.59
CA LEU A 479 20.80 45.88 24.17
C LEU A 479 20.70 47.39 24.04
N ASN A 480 21.66 48.03 23.41
CA ASN A 480 21.63 49.47 23.19
C ASN A 480 22.12 49.80 21.78
N ARG A 481 21.18 50.26 20.93
CA ARG A 481 21.50 50.88 19.65
C ARG A 481 21.89 52.34 19.87
N LYS A 482 23.17 52.66 19.62
CA LYS A 482 23.62 54.04 19.47
C LYS A 482 23.52 54.43 18.00
N SER A 483 22.73 55.46 17.70
CA SER A 483 22.67 56.06 16.36
C SER A 483 23.46 57.36 16.42
N ASP A 484 24.63 57.38 15.79
CA ASP A 484 25.51 58.55 15.72
C ASP A 484 26.03 58.65 14.27
N ASN A 485 25.81 59.81 13.63
CA ASN A 485 26.31 60.22 12.31
C ASN A 485 26.84 59.08 11.40
N ASN A 486 25.95 58.29 10.79
CA ASN A 486 26.22 57.20 9.82
C ASN A 486 26.86 55.90 10.37
N GLN A 487 26.96 55.70 11.68
CA GLN A 487 27.42 54.44 12.28
C GLN A 487 26.43 53.88 13.30
N ASP A 488 25.32 53.31 12.81
CA ASP A 488 24.35 52.60 13.66
C ASP A 488 24.98 51.33 14.25
N ARG A 489 25.29 51.36 15.56
CA ARG A 489 25.89 50.24 16.31
C ARG A 489 24.90 49.70 17.33
N LEU A 490 24.55 48.42 17.22
CA LEU A 490 23.87 47.66 18.26
C LEU A 490 24.90 47.05 19.20
N ASN A 491 24.99 47.57 20.42
CA ASN A 491 25.80 46.97 21.47
C ASN A 491 25.01 45.85 22.14
N ILE A 492 25.68 44.73 22.37
CA ILE A 492 25.13 43.53 23.01
C ILE A 492 26.01 43.22 24.22
N ASP A 493 25.42 43.28 25.42
CA ASP A 493 26.03 42.78 26.66
C ASP A 493 25.06 41.77 27.28
N LEU A 494 25.32 40.49 27.04
CA LEU A 494 24.55 39.35 27.54
C LEU A 494 25.43 38.60 28.52
N HIS A 495 25.02 38.56 29.77
CA HIS A 495 25.66 37.76 30.82
C HIS A 495 24.58 37.01 31.59
N MET A 496 24.40 35.75 31.23
CA MET A 496 23.35 34.88 31.76
C MET A 496 23.99 33.61 32.35
N PRO A 497 24.57 33.67 33.56
CA PRO A 497 25.22 32.51 34.19
C PRO A 497 24.24 31.41 34.63
N ASN A 498 22.94 31.69 34.69
CA ASN A 498 21.91 30.76 35.17
C ASN A 498 20.65 30.82 34.29
N LEU A 499 20.74 30.41 33.03
CA LEU A 499 19.60 30.43 32.11
C LEU A 499 18.40 29.63 32.63
N GLN A 500 18.61 28.67 33.53
CA GLN A 500 17.52 27.91 34.15
C GLN A 500 16.52 28.77 34.95
N TYR A 501 16.89 29.98 35.38
CA TYR A 501 15.94 30.88 36.06
C TYR A 501 14.76 31.28 35.18
N PHE A 502 14.95 31.36 33.86
CA PHE A 502 13.86 31.66 32.93
C PHE A 502 12.78 30.57 32.90
N GLY A 503 13.10 29.33 33.30
CA GLY A 503 12.19 28.19 33.22
C GLY A 503 11.98 27.68 31.78
N PHE A 504 10.84 27.05 31.50
CA PHE A 504 10.45 26.57 30.16
C PHE A 504 11.44 25.58 29.51
N GLY A 505 12.18 24.80 30.30
CA GLY A 505 13.21 23.89 29.79
C GLY A 505 14.45 24.60 29.22
N ILE A 506 14.56 25.92 29.43
CA ILE A 506 15.77 26.70 29.18
C ILE A 506 16.76 26.40 30.31
N SER A 507 18.03 26.15 29.98
CA SER A 507 19.07 25.92 30.99
C SER A 507 20.46 26.19 30.41
N GLY A 508 21.46 26.29 31.29
CA GLY A 508 22.85 26.51 30.93
C GLY A 508 23.34 27.93 31.22
N ASN A 509 24.44 28.30 30.58
CA ASN A 509 25.10 29.58 30.79
C ASN A 509 25.40 30.21 29.43
N ALA A 510 25.19 31.51 29.31
CA ALA A 510 25.48 32.24 28.09
C ALA A 510 26.16 33.57 28.41
N PHE A 511 27.23 33.86 27.67
CA PHE A 511 27.99 35.10 27.75
C PHE A 511 28.20 35.58 26.32
N ILE A 512 27.75 36.77 25.96
CA ILE A 512 28.00 37.38 24.66
C ILE A 512 28.25 38.85 24.88
N LYS A 513 29.36 39.35 24.36
CA LYS A 513 29.72 40.76 24.45
C LYS A 513 30.24 41.27 23.12
N GLY A 514 29.82 42.47 22.73
CA GLY A 514 30.33 43.12 21.54
C GLY A 514 29.32 44.02 20.86
N TYR A 515 29.49 44.22 19.56
CA TYR A 515 28.58 45.03 18.76
C TYR A 515 28.41 44.50 17.34
N ILE A 516 27.27 44.87 16.75
CA ILE A 516 26.92 44.67 15.35
C ILE A 516 26.56 46.02 14.74
N GLN A 517 27.04 46.32 13.53
CA GLN A 517 26.79 47.56 12.82
C GLN A 517 26.48 47.31 11.34
N GLY A 518 25.64 48.17 10.77
CA GLY A 518 25.23 48.12 9.37
C GLY A 518 24.11 47.12 9.09
N ASN A 519 23.79 46.94 7.81
CA ASN A 519 22.83 45.94 7.35
C ASN A 519 23.55 44.62 7.01
N PHE A 520 22.80 43.54 6.73
CA PHE A 520 23.39 42.24 6.39
C PHE A 520 24.33 42.24 5.15
N LYS A 521 24.30 43.26 4.29
CA LYS A 521 25.23 43.40 3.15
C LYS A 521 26.55 44.07 3.53
N ASN A 522 26.52 45.01 4.49
CA ASN A 522 27.67 45.79 4.96
C ASN A 522 27.87 45.60 6.47
N LEU A 523 27.91 44.34 6.91
CA LEU A 523 27.93 43.98 8.33
C LEU A 523 29.32 44.17 8.93
N VAL A 524 29.44 45.04 9.93
CA VAL A 524 30.59 45.05 10.85
C VAL A 524 30.15 44.32 12.12
N ALA A 525 30.90 43.30 12.54
CA ALA A 525 30.64 42.63 13.80
C ALA A 525 31.95 42.40 14.56
N ASN A 526 31.94 42.73 15.84
CA ASN A 526 32.96 42.38 16.80
C ASN A 526 32.26 41.75 18.00
N LEU A 527 32.18 40.42 18.01
CA LEU A 527 31.45 39.64 19.00
C LEU A 527 32.37 38.59 19.58
N VAL A 528 32.39 38.50 20.90
CA VAL A 528 32.95 37.36 21.63
C VAL A 528 31.85 36.74 22.47
N GLY A 529 31.82 35.42 22.52
CA GLY A 529 30.83 34.74 23.34
C GLY A 529 31.20 33.32 23.70
N GLU A 530 30.53 32.85 24.75
CA GLU A 530 30.68 31.53 25.31
C GLU A 530 29.31 31.03 25.81
N LEU A 531 28.91 29.86 25.33
CA LEU A 531 27.69 29.16 25.70
C LEU A 531 28.09 27.82 26.32
N LYS A 532 27.52 27.45 27.47
CA LYS A 532 27.76 26.18 28.17
C LYS A 532 26.45 25.51 28.53
N LYS A 533 26.30 24.24 28.16
CA LYS A 533 25.14 23.38 28.47
C LYS A 533 23.80 24.06 28.15
N VAL A 534 23.76 24.83 27.06
CA VAL A 534 22.58 25.59 26.67
C VAL A 534 21.55 24.64 26.10
N LYS A 535 20.37 24.59 26.71
CA LYS A 535 19.19 23.90 26.17
C LYS A 535 18.07 24.91 26.00
N LEU A 536 17.35 24.82 24.88
CA LEU A 536 16.18 25.66 24.61
C LEU A 536 15.02 24.75 24.18
N LEU A 537 13.94 24.74 24.98
CA LEU A 537 12.63 24.17 24.64
C LEU A 537 12.68 22.71 24.13
N GLY A 538 13.69 21.93 24.51
CA GLY A 538 13.88 20.53 24.06
C GLY A 538 14.25 20.36 22.57
N ILE A 539 14.22 21.42 21.76
CA ILE A 539 14.51 21.40 20.31
C ILE A 539 15.97 21.72 19.98
N PHE A 540 16.66 22.39 20.90
CA PHE A 540 18.04 22.80 20.78
C PHE A 540 18.80 22.38 22.03
N SER A 541 19.93 21.72 21.84
CA SER A 541 20.89 21.48 22.91
C SER A 541 22.29 21.75 22.41
N LEU A 542 23.14 22.26 23.28
CA LEU A 542 24.53 22.62 23.01
C LEU A 542 25.35 22.42 24.29
N ASP A 543 26.37 21.59 24.23
CA ASP A 543 27.23 21.35 25.40
C ASP A 543 28.20 22.51 25.63
N PHE A 544 28.84 22.98 24.57
CA PHE A 544 29.74 24.13 24.64
C PHE A 544 29.91 24.79 23.27
N LEU A 545 29.99 26.12 23.26
CA LEU A 545 30.37 26.92 22.10
C LEU A 545 31.11 28.16 22.59
N SER A 546 32.33 28.35 22.13
CA SER A 546 33.07 29.59 22.23
C SER A 546 33.28 30.15 20.83
N PHE A 547 33.02 31.44 20.64
CA PHE A 547 33.24 32.10 19.37
C PHE A 547 33.85 33.48 19.56
N GLY A 548 34.66 33.89 18.59
CA GLY A 548 35.19 35.23 18.44
C GLY A 548 35.11 35.63 16.98
N ILE A 549 34.25 36.60 16.68
CA ILE A 549 33.96 37.06 15.32
C ILE A 549 34.36 38.52 15.21
N HIS A 550 35.34 38.80 14.36
CA HIS A 550 35.72 40.12 13.91
C HIS A 550 35.63 40.12 12.38
N ILE A 551 34.61 40.79 11.85
CA ILE A 551 34.37 40.94 10.41
C ILE A 551 33.99 42.38 10.10
N SER A 552 34.44 42.87 8.95
CA SER A 552 34.18 44.22 8.44
C SER A 552 33.96 44.12 6.92
N PRO A 553 33.10 44.95 6.31
CA PRO A 553 32.97 45.02 4.86
C PRO A 553 34.18 45.70 4.19
N ASP A 554 35.04 46.37 4.96
CA ASP A 554 36.33 46.84 4.46
C ASP A 554 37.20 45.62 4.12
N LEU A 555 37.50 45.50 2.84
CA LEU A 555 38.26 44.42 2.25
C LEU A 555 39.65 44.22 2.89
N THR A 556 40.22 45.28 3.45
CA THR A 556 41.56 45.32 4.05
C THR A 556 41.55 45.24 5.58
N ALA A 557 40.38 45.34 6.21
CA ALA A 557 40.27 45.28 7.66
C ALA A 557 40.58 43.86 8.20
N PRO A 558 41.03 43.75 9.47
CA PRO A 558 41.27 42.46 10.10
C PRO A 558 40.02 41.57 10.12
N LEU A 559 40.20 40.34 9.65
CA LEU A 559 39.24 39.25 9.71
C LEU A 559 39.73 38.24 10.74
N LYS A 560 38.91 37.93 11.74
CA LYS A 560 39.13 36.82 12.67
C LYS A 560 37.81 36.13 12.97
N ILE A 561 37.64 34.89 12.55
CA ILE A 561 36.45 34.07 12.87
C ILE A 561 36.97 32.80 13.55
N GLY A 562 36.86 32.76 14.87
CA GLY A 562 37.12 31.58 15.67
C GLY A 562 35.81 31.00 16.18
N VAL A 563 35.59 29.70 15.98
CA VAL A 563 34.42 28.97 16.50
C VAL A 563 34.89 27.62 17.03
N LYS A 564 34.69 27.35 18.31
CA LYS A 564 34.98 26.06 18.92
C LYS A 564 33.75 25.60 19.69
N GLY A 565 33.18 24.46 19.35
CA GLY A 565 32.00 23.96 20.03
C GLY A 565 31.79 22.45 19.87
N ASN A 566 30.88 21.91 20.67
CA ASN A 566 30.52 20.50 20.68
C ASN A 566 29.10 20.28 21.20
N GLY A 567 28.53 19.13 20.84
CA GLY A 567 27.23 18.68 21.33
C GLY A 567 26.04 19.53 20.87
N LEU A 568 26.12 20.15 19.68
CA LEU A 568 24.99 20.87 19.11
C LEU A 568 24.00 19.86 18.50
N ASN A 569 22.77 19.83 18.99
CA ASN A 569 21.68 19.06 18.39
C ASN A 569 20.51 19.98 18.06
N ILE A 570 20.03 19.91 16.81
CA ILE A 570 18.87 20.63 16.29
C ILE A 570 18.03 19.64 15.47
N SER A 571 16.92 19.17 16.02
CA SER A 571 15.97 18.24 15.37
C SER A 571 16.65 17.03 14.67
N ASN A 572 16.95 17.15 13.36
CA ASN A 572 17.48 16.08 12.51
C ASN A 572 19.00 16.20 12.22
N PHE A 573 19.67 17.21 12.78
CA PHE A 573 21.07 17.52 12.55
C PHE A 573 21.82 17.65 13.87
N SER A 574 22.99 17.05 13.94
CA SER A 574 23.82 17.08 15.14
C SER A 574 25.28 17.31 14.77
N ILE A 575 25.91 18.29 15.43
CA ILE A 575 27.34 18.54 15.38
C ILE A 575 27.94 18.04 16.70
N ASN A 576 28.67 16.94 16.63
CA ASN A 576 29.40 16.41 17.77
C ASN A 576 30.52 17.37 18.19
N ASN A 577 31.30 17.86 17.23
CA ASN A 577 32.33 18.87 17.46
C ASN A 577 32.55 19.75 16.22
N ILE A 578 33.01 20.98 16.46
CA ILE A 578 33.48 21.91 15.45
C ILE A 578 34.60 22.75 16.04
N ASN A 579 35.67 22.92 15.28
CA ASN A 579 36.77 23.81 15.61
C ASN A 579 37.22 24.50 14.32
N SER A 580 36.93 25.79 14.20
CA SER A 580 37.15 26.60 13.03
C SER A 580 37.93 27.85 13.40
N LEU A 581 38.94 28.18 12.61
CA LEU A 581 39.71 29.41 12.75
C LEU A 581 40.00 29.97 11.35
N PHE A 582 39.55 31.18 11.10
CA PHE A 582 39.88 31.98 9.93
C PHE A 582 40.51 33.30 10.36
N THR A 583 41.63 33.67 9.75
CA THR A 583 42.39 34.88 10.09
C THR A 583 42.94 35.56 8.84
N GLY A 584 43.14 36.88 8.90
CA GLY A 584 43.77 37.67 7.85
C GLY A 584 42.96 38.94 7.55
N THR A 585 42.66 39.17 6.28
CA THR A 585 41.74 40.21 5.77
C THR A 585 40.82 39.58 4.73
N LEU A 586 39.74 40.27 4.31
CA LEU A 586 38.89 39.70 3.26
C LEU A 586 39.66 39.47 1.96
N VAL A 587 40.61 40.34 1.60
CA VAL A 587 41.47 40.18 0.40
C VAL A 587 42.59 39.14 0.56
N SER A 588 42.93 38.75 1.78
CA SER A 588 43.94 37.73 2.05
C SER A 588 43.71 37.09 3.43
N HIS A 589 43.08 35.92 3.45
CA HIS A 589 42.81 35.15 4.65
C HIS A 589 43.24 33.69 4.48
N SER A 590 43.47 33.04 5.61
CA SER A 590 43.65 31.60 5.70
C SER A 590 42.85 31.06 6.86
N GLY A 591 42.45 29.80 6.77
CA GLY A 591 41.77 29.14 7.85
C GLY A 591 41.71 27.64 7.73
N SER A 592 41.33 27.02 8.84
CA SER A 592 41.13 25.58 8.95
C SER A 592 39.86 25.30 9.73
N THR A 593 39.13 24.25 9.36
CA THR A 593 38.00 23.76 10.14
C THR A 593 38.08 22.26 10.31
N GLN A 594 37.93 21.81 11.54
CA GLN A 594 37.69 20.42 11.93
C GLN A 594 36.25 20.29 12.38
N PHE A 595 35.55 19.24 11.97
CA PHE A 595 34.17 19.01 12.36
C PHE A 595 33.85 17.51 12.47
N SER A 596 32.85 17.18 13.28
CA SER A 596 32.22 15.88 13.35
C SER A 596 30.71 16.07 13.36
N LEU A 597 30.05 15.60 12.31
CA LEU A 597 28.62 15.70 12.08
C LEU A 597 27.98 14.33 12.19
N LYS A 598 26.80 14.25 12.80
CA LYS A 598 25.95 13.05 12.79
C LYS A 598 24.80 13.30 11.82
N LEU A 599 24.78 12.54 10.73
CA LEU A 599 23.78 12.58 9.65
C LEU A 599 22.94 11.30 9.67
N PRO A 600 21.76 11.27 9.02
CA PRO A 600 20.92 10.06 8.95
C PRO A 600 21.64 8.83 8.38
N GLN A 601 22.60 9.05 7.47
CA GLN A 601 23.40 8.01 6.81
C GLN A 601 24.58 7.53 7.67
N GLY A 602 24.94 8.24 8.74
CA GLY A 602 26.10 7.95 9.59
C GLY A 602 26.83 9.21 10.06
N THR A 603 27.97 9.03 10.73
CA THR A 603 28.83 10.14 11.16
C THR A 603 29.78 10.55 10.02
N LEU A 604 29.98 11.86 9.83
CA LEU A 604 30.94 12.45 8.91
C LEU A 604 31.94 13.31 9.70
N VAL A 605 33.21 12.95 9.66
CA VAL A 605 34.30 13.71 10.28
C VAL A 605 35.11 14.36 9.17
N GLY A 606 35.35 15.66 9.28
CA GLY A 606 36.03 16.43 8.25
C GLY A 606 37.10 17.35 8.80
N HIS A 607 38.18 17.50 8.06
CA HIS A 607 39.20 18.52 8.22
C HIS A 607 39.44 19.20 6.89
N TYR A 608 39.42 20.54 6.84
CA TYR A 608 39.85 21.27 5.66
C TYR A 608 40.69 22.48 6.02
N ARG A 609 41.63 22.83 5.12
CA ARG A 609 42.48 24.02 5.22
C ARG A 609 42.48 24.76 3.89
N ALA A 610 42.22 26.05 3.94
CA ALA A 610 42.15 26.90 2.75
C ALA A 610 42.80 28.26 2.99
N ARG A 611 43.29 28.87 1.91
CA ARG A 611 43.86 30.22 1.89
C ARG A 611 43.43 30.94 0.62
N GLY A 612 43.12 32.22 0.70
CA GLY A 612 42.62 32.96 -0.45
C GLY A 612 42.20 34.38 -0.11
N GLY A 613 41.47 35.00 -1.02
CA GLY A 613 41.01 36.38 -0.91
C GLY A 613 39.73 36.61 -1.69
N ILE A 614 38.88 37.50 -1.18
CA ILE A 614 37.68 38.01 -1.84
C ILE A 614 38.05 39.29 -2.57
N ASP A 615 37.75 39.35 -3.88
CA ASP A 615 37.94 40.56 -4.67
C ASP A 615 36.77 41.56 -4.57
N LYS A 616 36.90 42.73 -5.22
CA LYS A 616 35.87 43.78 -5.24
C LYS A 616 34.50 43.33 -5.78
N ASN A 617 34.45 42.21 -6.51
CA ASN A 617 33.22 41.63 -7.06
C ASN A 617 32.68 40.49 -6.18
N TYR A 618 33.15 40.36 -4.93
CA TYR A 618 32.81 39.28 -4.01
C TYR A 618 33.12 37.88 -4.57
N VAL A 619 34.15 37.77 -5.40
CA VAL A 619 34.66 36.49 -5.88
C VAL A 619 35.83 36.06 -5.02
N TRP A 620 35.68 34.91 -4.35
CA TRP A 620 36.77 34.27 -3.63
C TRP A 620 37.72 33.60 -4.63
N LYS A 621 39.02 33.84 -4.46
CA LYS A 621 40.11 33.19 -5.21
C LYS A 621 41.14 32.68 -4.21
N GLY A 622 41.50 31.42 -4.29
CA GLY A 622 42.43 30.84 -3.35
C GLY A 622 42.75 29.39 -3.66
N ASN A 623 43.31 28.72 -2.67
CA ASN A 623 43.68 27.32 -2.69
C ASN A 623 43.01 26.59 -1.52
N ILE A 624 42.47 25.42 -1.80
CA ILE A 624 42.15 24.41 -0.78
C ILE A 624 43.40 23.55 -0.65
N ASP A 625 44.15 23.70 0.43
CA ASP A 625 45.40 22.97 0.65
C ASP A 625 45.17 21.57 1.23
N GLU A 626 44.05 21.37 1.94
CA GLU A 626 43.69 20.10 2.56
C GLU A 626 42.16 19.97 2.62
N LEU A 627 41.63 18.78 2.31
CA LEU A 627 40.23 18.41 2.49
C LEU A 627 40.15 16.90 2.71
N ASN A 628 39.97 16.50 3.97
CA ASN A 628 39.90 15.11 4.40
C ASN A 628 38.54 14.90 5.04
N LEU A 629 37.70 14.06 4.44
CA LEU A 629 36.43 13.62 4.97
C LEU A 629 36.51 12.11 5.25
N SER A 630 35.91 11.68 6.34
CA SER A 630 35.86 10.28 6.76
C SER A 630 34.54 9.93 7.44
N GLY A 631 34.19 8.65 7.47
CA GLY A 631 32.99 8.16 8.16
C GLY A 631 32.12 7.29 7.25
N PHE A 632 30.89 7.70 6.94
CA PHE A 632 30.11 7.02 5.89
C PHE A 632 30.54 7.39 4.46
N PHE A 633 31.40 8.41 4.33
CA PHE A 633 32.00 8.86 3.07
C PHE A 633 33.46 9.26 3.32
N ASP A 634 34.37 8.55 2.67
CA ASP A 634 35.80 8.82 2.75
C ASP A 634 36.26 9.56 1.48
N LEU A 635 36.81 10.76 1.66
CA LEU A 635 37.35 11.62 0.61
C LEU A 635 38.64 12.26 1.10
N LEU A 636 39.75 12.00 0.43
CA LEU A 636 41.05 12.56 0.80
C LEU A 636 41.64 13.35 -0.37
N LEU A 637 41.86 14.65 -0.18
CA LEU A 637 42.53 15.49 -1.16
C LEU A 637 44.06 15.26 -1.13
N GLN A 638 44.65 14.96 -2.29
CA GLN A 638 46.06 14.61 -2.43
C GLN A 638 46.96 15.79 -2.82
N ASN A 639 46.39 16.91 -3.30
CA ASN A 639 47.15 18.10 -3.70
C ASN A 639 46.37 19.39 -3.43
N SER A 640 47.08 20.52 -3.33
CA SER A 640 46.44 21.83 -3.20
C SER A 640 45.68 22.19 -4.49
N VAL A 641 44.40 22.55 -4.36
CA VAL A 641 43.48 22.81 -5.48
C VAL A 641 43.22 24.31 -5.57
N PRO A 642 43.52 24.97 -6.71
CA PRO A 642 43.11 26.34 -6.93
C PRO A 642 41.61 26.41 -7.16
N VAL A 643 40.96 27.35 -6.48
CA VAL A 643 39.51 27.54 -6.49
C VAL A 643 39.16 29.00 -6.73
N LYS A 644 38.17 29.22 -7.59
CA LYS A 644 37.53 30.52 -7.79
C LYS A 644 36.02 30.36 -7.60
N ALA A 645 35.47 30.95 -6.55
CA ALA A 645 34.08 30.77 -6.16
C ALA A 645 33.36 32.11 -5.96
N SER A 646 32.09 32.17 -6.37
CA SER A 646 31.17 33.26 -6.08
C SER A 646 29.77 32.68 -5.89
N ILE A 647 28.79 33.51 -5.50
CA ILE A 647 27.40 33.04 -5.33
C ILE A 647 26.78 32.47 -6.64
N ASN A 648 27.36 32.79 -7.79
CA ASN A 648 26.86 32.38 -9.12
C ASN A 648 27.83 31.50 -9.92
N SER A 649 29.04 31.20 -9.42
CA SER A 649 30.02 30.42 -10.17
C SER A 649 31.01 29.68 -9.27
N LEU A 650 31.48 28.52 -9.71
CA LEU A 650 32.51 27.74 -9.04
C LEU A 650 33.48 27.18 -10.09
N LYS A 651 34.75 27.51 -9.96
CA LYS A 651 35.83 26.88 -10.74
C LYS A 651 36.82 26.19 -9.81
N LEU A 652 37.11 24.93 -10.10
CA LEU A 652 38.16 24.14 -9.49
C LEU A 652 39.20 23.83 -10.56
N GLY A 653 40.48 23.99 -10.24
CA GLY A 653 41.56 23.51 -11.12
C GLY A 653 41.89 22.04 -10.88
N ASP A 654 43.15 21.69 -11.13
CA ASP A 654 43.65 20.33 -11.01
C ASP A 654 43.56 19.80 -9.56
N ALA A 655 42.84 18.70 -9.37
CA ALA A 655 42.56 18.11 -8.07
C ALA A 655 42.60 16.58 -8.14
N LYS A 656 43.37 15.96 -7.24
CA LYS A 656 43.47 14.52 -7.08
C LYS A 656 42.85 14.14 -5.74
N TRP A 657 41.90 13.21 -5.80
CA TRP A 657 41.13 12.75 -4.65
C TRP A 657 41.30 11.24 -4.51
N THR A 658 41.43 10.76 -3.28
CA THR A 658 41.16 9.35 -2.98
C THR A 658 39.73 9.24 -2.48
N VAL A 659 38.90 8.45 -3.17
CA VAL A 659 37.46 8.32 -2.90
C VAL A 659 36.98 6.95 -3.39
N LEU A 660 36.07 6.32 -2.63
CA LEU A 660 35.50 5.00 -2.97
C LEU A 660 36.58 3.93 -3.24
N GLY A 661 37.67 3.98 -2.46
CA GLY A 661 38.80 3.05 -2.56
C GLY A 661 39.70 3.21 -3.79
N GLY A 662 39.49 4.25 -4.61
CA GLY A 662 40.29 4.55 -5.80
C GLY A 662 40.77 6.00 -5.86
N ILE A 663 41.39 6.38 -6.98
CA ILE A 663 41.93 7.72 -7.23
C ILE A 663 41.12 8.40 -8.32
N VAL A 664 40.64 9.62 -8.06
CA VAL A 664 39.94 10.47 -9.01
C VAL A 664 40.81 11.70 -9.27
N HIS A 665 41.26 11.86 -10.50
CA HIS A 665 41.98 13.04 -10.97
C HIS A 665 41.02 13.92 -11.76
N LEU A 666 40.63 15.06 -11.19
CA LEU A 666 39.84 16.10 -11.81
C LEU A 666 40.80 17.14 -12.40
N ASN A 667 40.88 17.29 -13.72
CA ASN A 667 41.71 18.31 -14.36
C ASN A 667 41.14 19.72 -14.16
N TYR A 668 39.82 19.86 -14.31
CA TYR A 668 39.10 21.09 -14.01
C TYR A 668 37.61 20.83 -13.79
N PHE A 669 36.98 21.72 -13.05
CA PHE A 669 35.53 21.88 -12.97
C PHE A 669 35.18 23.36 -13.11
N ASP A 670 34.21 23.70 -13.95
CA ASP A 670 33.75 25.08 -14.15
C ASP A 670 32.22 25.09 -14.22
N TRP A 671 31.57 25.67 -13.22
CA TRP A 671 30.13 25.85 -13.16
C TRP A 671 29.77 27.32 -13.08
N THR A 672 28.72 27.72 -13.80
CA THR A 672 28.14 29.06 -13.70
C THR A 672 26.61 28.97 -13.77
N LYS A 673 25.93 29.62 -12.83
CA LYS A 673 24.47 29.69 -12.76
C LYS A 673 23.89 30.18 -14.10
N GLY A 674 22.96 29.42 -14.66
CA GLY A 674 22.34 29.71 -15.97
C GLY A 674 23.17 29.34 -17.20
N LYS A 675 24.47 29.00 -17.06
CA LYS A 675 25.34 28.57 -18.18
C LYS A 675 25.74 27.09 -18.13
N GLY A 676 25.47 26.38 -17.03
CA GLY A 676 25.75 24.95 -16.89
C GLY A 676 27.14 24.66 -16.28
N PHE A 677 27.68 23.47 -16.53
CA PHE A 677 29.02 23.07 -16.02
C PHE A 677 29.91 22.43 -17.11
N LYS A 678 31.22 22.50 -16.91
CA LYS A 678 32.24 21.74 -17.64
C LYS A 678 33.12 20.99 -16.65
N THR A 679 33.47 19.75 -16.95
CA THR A 679 34.31 18.91 -16.10
C THR A 679 35.13 17.95 -16.93
N LYS A 680 36.38 17.75 -16.57
CA LYS A 680 37.29 16.80 -17.22
C LYS A 680 38.12 16.10 -16.17
N GLY A 681 38.31 14.80 -16.34
CA GLY A 681 39.13 14.02 -15.44
C GLY A 681 39.19 12.54 -15.78
N ASN A 682 39.84 11.78 -14.90
CA ASN A 682 39.92 10.34 -14.98
C ASN A 682 39.83 9.70 -13.59
N VAL A 683 39.38 8.45 -13.57
CA VAL A 683 39.31 7.61 -12.38
C VAL A 683 40.17 6.37 -12.58
N ALA A 684 40.83 5.93 -11.50
CA ALA A 684 41.58 4.69 -11.44
C ALA A 684 41.20 3.94 -10.16
N GLU A 685 41.12 2.61 -10.23
CA GLU A 685 40.82 1.74 -9.09
C GLU A 685 39.50 2.04 -8.37
N PHE A 686 38.54 2.60 -9.10
CA PHE A 686 37.28 3.06 -8.51
C PHE A 686 36.36 1.86 -8.19
N ARG A 687 36.11 1.61 -6.89
CA ARG A 687 35.33 0.44 -6.45
C ARG A 687 33.85 0.75 -6.46
N LEU A 688 33.10 0.17 -7.40
CA LEU A 688 31.66 0.42 -7.52
C LEU A 688 30.87 -0.08 -6.31
N ARG A 689 31.41 -1.02 -5.53
CA ARG A 689 30.74 -1.55 -4.32
C ARG A 689 30.39 -0.46 -3.31
N GLU A 690 31.25 0.55 -3.18
CA GLU A 690 31.07 1.65 -2.23
C GLU A 690 29.87 2.55 -2.60
N LEU A 691 29.40 2.50 -3.85
CA LEU A 691 28.19 3.22 -4.29
C LEU A 691 26.89 2.63 -3.72
N GLN A 692 26.93 1.41 -3.16
CA GLN A 692 25.74 0.75 -2.59
C GLN A 692 25.16 1.51 -1.40
N ASN A 693 25.97 2.36 -0.74
CA ASN A 693 25.53 3.26 0.32
C ASN A 693 24.59 4.37 -0.20
N TRP A 694 24.55 4.61 -1.52
CA TRP A 694 23.71 5.63 -2.16
C TRP A 694 22.66 5.02 -3.10
N ILE A 695 23.01 3.94 -3.82
CA ILE A 695 22.13 3.27 -4.78
C ILE A 695 22.14 1.77 -4.52
N LYS A 696 21.01 1.23 -4.05
CA LYS A 696 20.85 -0.21 -3.88
C LYS A 696 20.68 -0.87 -5.25
N LEU A 697 21.73 -1.55 -5.71
CA LEU A 697 21.68 -2.35 -6.93
C LEU A 697 20.91 -3.67 -6.67
N PRO A 698 20.22 -4.23 -7.69
CA PRO A 698 19.48 -5.49 -7.55
C PRO A 698 20.38 -6.73 -7.48
N PHE A 699 21.70 -6.56 -7.61
CA PHE A 699 22.73 -7.59 -7.56
C PHE A 699 23.89 -7.14 -6.67
N GLU A 700 24.57 -8.10 -6.05
CA GLU A 700 25.83 -7.86 -5.35
C GLU A 700 26.96 -7.74 -6.37
N GLN A 701 27.96 -6.90 -6.11
CA GLN A 701 29.14 -6.75 -6.97
C GLN A 701 30.34 -6.21 -6.20
N ASN A 702 31.54 -6.49 -6.71
CA ASN A 702 32.81 -5.95 -6.22
C ASN A 702 33.68 -5.40 -7.37
N ILE A 703 33.04 -4.89 -8.43
CA ILE A 703 33.69 -4.41 -9.64
C ILE A 703 34.55 -3.18 -9.33
N VAL A 704 35.76 -3.19 -9.88
CA VAL A 704 36.69 -2.06 -9.88
C VAL A 704 36.85 -1.57 -11.30
N VAL A 705 36.66 -0.27 -11.54
CA VAL A 705 36.73 0.35 -12.87
C VAL A 705 37.83 1.41 -12.96
N LYS A 706 38.37 1.58 -14.17
CA LYS A 706 39.12 2.76 -14.60
C LYS A 706 38.34 3.49 -15.69
N GLY A 707 38.61 4.77 -15.88
CA GLY A 707 37.93 5.51 -16.92
C GLY A 707 38.31 6.97 -16.99
N ASP A 708 37.78 7.65 -18.00
CA ASP A 708 38.01 9.05 -18.28
C ASP A 708 36.71 9.72 -18.74
N TRP A 709 36.59 11.01 -18.45
CA TRP A 709 35.46 11.82 -18.87
C TRP A 709 35.91 13.22 -19.30
N ASP A 710 35.17 13.77 -20.25
CA ASP A 710 35.26 15.17 -20.65
C ASP A 710 33.85 15.61 -21.00
N LEU A 711 33.24 16.44 -20.15
CA LEU A 711 31.82 16.76 -20.19
C LEU A 711 31.61 18.27 -20.16
N THR A 712 30.79 18.77 -21.07
CA THR A 712 30.23 20.11 -21.07
C THR A 712 28.72 19.99 -21.04
N TYR A 713 28.09 20.31 -19.91
CA TYR A 713 26.65 20.31 -19.74
C TYR A 713 26.11 21.75 -19.80
N ASN A 714 25.44 22.09 -20.89
CA ASN A 714 24.75 23.37 -21.11
C ASN A 714 23.67 23.21 -22.20
N ALA A 715 23.17 24.31 -22.78
CA ALA A 715 22.20 24.23 -23.89
C ALA A 715 22.72 23.42 -25.11
N ASN A 716 24.03 23.43 -25.34
CA ASN A 716 24.76 22.65 -26.34
C ASN A 716 25.65 21.61 -25.65
N THR A 717 25.03 20.70 -24.90
CA THR A 717 25.77 19.68 -24.14
C THR A 717 26.62 18.82 -25.07
N SER A 718 27.86 18.54 -24.68
CA SER A 718 28.78 17.68 -25.43
C SER A 718 29.75 16.99 -24.49
N GLY A 719 30.28 15.84 -24.90
CA GLY A 719 31.32 15.16 -24.14
C GLY A 719 31.24 13.65 -24.18
N TYR A 720 31.99 13.00 -23.31
CA TYR A 720 31.95 11.55 -23.15
C TYR A 720 32.29 11.10 -21.73
N ILE A 721 31.91 9.87 -21.42
CA ILE A 721 32.33 9.09 -20.26
C ILE A 721 32.74 7.72 -20.77
N LYS A 722 33.93 7.24 -20.41
CA LYS A 722 34.39 5.88 -20.72
C LYS A 722 34.76 5.19 -19.43
N LEU A 723 34.18 4.03 -19.17
CA LEU A 723 34.48 3.18 -18.02
C LEU A 723 34.83 1.78 -18.51
N THR A 724 35.92 1.23 -17.98
CA THR A 724 36.37 -0.13 -18.26
C THR A 724 36.67 -0.84 -16.97
N LYS A 725 36.21 -2.09 -16.85
CA LYS A 725 36.56 -2.96 -15.72
C LYS A 725 38.06 -3.21 -15.67
N GLN A 726 38.62 -3.12 -14.46
CA GLN A 726 39.95 -3.61 -14.13
C GLN A 726 39.86 -4.98 -13.47
N THR A 727 39.07 -5.10 -12.39
CA THR A 727 38.93 -6.34 -11.60
C THR A 727 37.52 -6.45 -11.00
N GLY A 728 37.27 -7.52 -10.26
CA GLY A 728 35.98 -7.79 -9.62
C GLY A 728 34.97 -8.47 -10.54
N ASP A 729 33.76 -8.69 -10.05
CA ASP A 729 32.71 -9.45 -10.71
C ASP A 729 31.31 -9.03 -10.20
N ILE A 730 30.28 -9.52 -10.89
CA ILE A 730 28.90 -9.51 -10.42
C ILE A 730 28.65 -10.82 -9.68
N LEU A 731 28.00 -10.74 -8.52
CA LEU A 731 27.67 -11.87 -7.66
C LEU A 731 26.16 -12.10 -7.66
N PHE A 732 25.75 -13.36 -7.85
CA PHE A 732 24.33 -13.73 -7.73
C PHE A 732 23.87 -13.67 -6.27
N SER A 733 22.78 -12.96 -6.00
CA SER A 733 22.34 -12.59 -4.64
C SER A 733 22.05 -13.78 -3.71
N GLU A 734 21.54 -14.91 -4.23
CA GLU A 734 21.17 -16.07 -3.41
C GLU A 734 22.38 -16.95 -3.04
N ARG A 735 23.28 -17.21 -4.00
CA ARG A 735 24.38 -18.17 -3.85
C ARG A 735 25.77 -17.53 -3.79
N LYS A 736 25.84 -16.19 -3.86
CA LYS A 736 27.08 -15.37 -3.90
C LYS A 736 28.12 -15.88 -4.89
N THR A 737 27.67 -16.45 -6.00
CA THR A 737 28.54 -17.06 -7.01
C THR A 737 28.93 -16.00 -8.06
N PRO A 738 30.21 -15.90 -8.45
CA PRO A 738 30.66 -14.98 -9.49
C PRO A 738 30.09 -15.33 -10.87
N LEU A 739 29.65 -14.30 -11.60
CA LEU A 739 29.15 -14.40 -12.97
C LEU A 739 30.26 -14.71 -13.98
N GLY A 740 31.52 -14.44 -13.62
CA GLY A 740 32.68 -14.55 -14.49
C GLY A 740 32.74 -13.39 -15.48
N LEU A 741 32.50 -12.16 -15.04
CA LEU A 741 32.56 -10.96 -15.87
C LEU A 741 33.99 -10.75 -16.39
N GLU A 742 34.25 -11.03 -17.66
CA GLU A 742 35.56 -10.89 -18.31
C GLU A 742 35.74 -9.46 -18.86
N LYS A 743 34.74 -8.97 -19.60
CA LYS A 743 34.76 -7.65 -20.25
C LYS A 743 33.60 -6.81 -19.75
N PHE A 744 33.86 -5.54 -19.47
CA PHE A 744 32.84 -4.52 -19.20
C PHE A 744 33.39 -3.18 -19.70
N ASN A 745 32.89 -2.74 -20.84
CA ASN A 745 33.20 -1.45 -21.44
C ASN A 745 31.91 -0.65 -21.55
N PHE A 746 31.84 0.46 -20.82
CA PHE A 746 30.69 1.35 -20.81
C PHE A 746 31.11 2.71 -21.34
N ASN A 747 30.61 3.08 -22.50
CA ASN A 747 30.94 4.33 -23.19
C ASN A 747 29.67 5.14 -23.39
N VAL A 748 29.66 6.37 -22.89
CA VAL A 748 28.59 7.34 -23.12
C VAL A 748 29.16 8.51 -23.89
N GLN A 749 28.51 8.90 -24.98
CA GLN A 749 28.81 10.11 -25.73
C GLN A 749 27.60 11.04 -25.67
N LEU A 750 27.83 12.28 -25.25
CA LEU A 750 26.81 13.32 -25.23
C LEU A 750 27.00 14.26 -26.41
N TYR A 751 25.89 14.57 -27.07
CA TYR A 751 25.76 15.57 -28.13
C TYR A 751 24.62 16.51 -27.76
N SER A 752 24.50 17.67 -28.41
CA SER A 752 23.56 18.73 -28.01
C SER A 752 22.09 18.29 -27.90
N ASN A 753 21.69 17.27 -28.66
CA ASN A 753 20.33 16.76 -28.74
C ASN A 753 20.19 15.25 -28.46
N GLN A 754 21.27 14.55 -28.15
CA GLN A 754 21.23 13.10 -27.96
C GLN A 754 22.34 12.59 -27.04
N ILE A 755 22.07 11.48 -26.35
CA ILE A 755 23.04 10.73 -25.56
C ILE A 755 23.15 9.36 -26.19
N LYS A 756 24.34 9.00 -26.68
CA LYS A 756 24.63 7.65 -27.18
C LYS A 756 25.32 6.85 -26.09
N THR A 757 24.83 5.66 -25.82
CA THR A 757 25.33 4.74 -24.81
C THR A 757 25.67 3.42 -25.47
N LEU A 758 26.93 3.03 -25.35
CA LEU A 758 27.46 1.75 -25.80
C LEU A 758 27.91 0.95 -24.58
N LEU A 759 27.41 -0.27 -24.44
CA LEU A 759 27.83 -1.20 -23.40
C LEU A 759 28.20 -2.54 -24.04
N ASP A 760 29.48 -2.91 -23.92
CA ASP A 760 29.97 -4.25 -24.23
C ASP A 760 30.26 -4.99 -22.94
N THR A 761 29.59 -6.12 -22.74
CA THR A 761 29.80 -6.99 -21.59
C THR A 761 30.05 -8.42 -22.05
N GLN A 762 31.01 -9.10 -21.42
CA GLN A 762 31.28 -10.51 -21.64
C GLN A 762 31.44 -11.18 -20.29
N THR A 763 30.72 -12.27 -20.12
CA THR A 763 30.77 -13.13 -18.93
C THR A 763 31.14 -14.53 -19.37
N ARG A 764 31.48 -15.40 -18.41
CA ARG A 764 31.67 -16.84 -18.64
C ARG A 764 30.52 -17.52 -19.39
N PHE A 765 29.31 -16.96 -19.31
CA PHE A 765 28.08 -17.62 -19.80
C PHE A 765 27.36 -16.88 -20.93
N ALA A 766 27.57 -15.57 -21.04
CA ALA A 766 26.87 -14.72 -21.99
C ALA A 766 27.70 -13.50 -22.40
N SER A 767 27.56 -13.09 -23.65
CA SER A 767 28.01 -11.80 -24.18
C SER A 767 26.81 -10.90 -24.43
N GLY A 768 26.93 -9.63 -24.09
CA GLY A 768 25.93 -8.60 -24.35
C GLY A 768 26.54 -7.40 -25.04
N HIS A 769 25.84 -6.89 -26.05
CA HIS A 769 26.14 -5.62 -26.71
C HIS A 769 24.89 -4.75 -26.71
N MET A 770 25.01 -3.52 -26.23
CA MET A 770 23.92 -2.56 -26.18
C MET A 770 24.37 -1.26 -26.84
N ASP A 771 23.60 -0.78 -27.81
CA ASP A 771 23.74 0.53 -28.47
C ASP A 771 22.42 1.28 -28.38
N VAL A 772 22.38 2.32 -27.56
CA VAL A 772 21.16 3.07 -27.25
C VAL A 772 21.41 4.56 -27.40
N THR A 773 20.52 5.23 -28.14
CA THR A 773 20.47 6.67 -28.30
C THR A 773 19.24 7.24 -27.60
N ILE A 774 19.44 8.18 -26.69
CA ILE A 774 18.37 8.93 -26.02
C ILE A 774 18.35 10.33 -26.63
N SER A 775 17.24 10.70 -27.28
CA SER A 775 17.03 12.03 -27.82
C SER A 775 16.69 13.00 -26.69
N GLN A 776 17.70 13.69 -26.16
CA GLN A 776 17.56 14.59 -25.01
C GLN A 776 17.76 16.04 -25.45
N LYS A 777 16.76 16.90 -25.22
CA LYS A 777 16.98 18.35 -25.12
C LYS A 777 17.25 18.69 -23.65
N PHE A 778 18.49 19.00 -23.32
CA PHE A 778 18.91 19.28 -21.95
C PHE A 778 18.14 20.48 -21.37
N GLY A 779 17.62 20.34 -20.13
CA GLY A 779 16.71 21.30 -19.50
C GLY A 779 15.21 20.90 -19.51
N ARG A 780 14.84 19.84 -20.23
CA ARG A 780 13.53 19.17 -20.10
C ARG A 780 13.63 17.89 -19.25
N ASN A 781 12.48 17.37 -18.79
CA ASN A 781 12.42 16.15 -17.99
C ASN A 781 13.04 14.96 -18.74
N PHE A 782 14.10 14.37 -18.18
CA PHE A 782 14.83 13.24 -18.78
C PHE A 782 13.94 12.00 -18.96
N ILE A 783 12.95 11.81 -18.09
CA ILE A 783 12.06 10.64 -18.10
C ILE A 783 11.19 10.63 -19.37
N THR A 784 10.83 11.78 -19.93
CA THR A 784 9.97 11.84 -21.12
C THR A 784 10.75 11.83 -22.44
N SER A 785 12.08 11.79 -22.38
CA SER A 785 12.92 11.86 -23.58
C SER A 785 12.83 10.58 -24.41
N PRO A 786 12.71 10.68 -25.74
CA PRO A 786 12.67 9.50 -26.59
C PRO A 786 13.94 8.65 -26.48
N ILE A 787 13.78 7.34 -26.39
CA ILE A 787 14.88 6.37 -26.36
C ILE A 787 14.75 5.46 -27.57
N GLN A 788 15.85 5.14 -28.25
CA GLN A 788 15.90 4.22 -29.37
C GLN A 788 17.22 3.44 -29.39
N GLY A 789 17.23 2.18 -29.82
CA GLY A 789 18.47 1.42 -29.88
C GLY A 789 18.27 -0.07 -29.98
N GLN A 790 19.35 -0.82 -29.76
CA GLN A 790 19.38 -2.28 -29.83
C GLN A 790 20.21 -2.88 -28.69
N ILE A 791 19.77 -4.04 -28.23
CA ILE A 791 20.41 -4.88 -27.22
C ILE A 791 20.48 -6.29 -27.82
N ASN A 792 21.70 -6.79 -27.98
CA ASN A 792 21.98 -8.16 -28.40
C ASN A 792 22.51 -8.91 -27.19
N ILE A 793 21.91 -10.05 -26.86
CA ILE A 793 22.40 -10.93 -25.80
C ILE A 793 22.52 -12.32 -26.39
N ASN A 794 23.72 -12.88 -26.32
CA ASN A 794 24.03 -14.23 -26.80
C ASN A 794 24.61 -15.03 -25.62
N SER A 795 24.10 -16.23 -25.41
CA SER A 795 24.57 -17.14 -24.38
C SER A 795 24.74 -18.52 -25.00
N SER A 796 25.96 -19.05 -24.93
CA SER A 796 26.26 -20.42 -25.36
C SER A 796 25.67 -21.47 -24.41
N ASP A 797 25.54 -21.11 -23.12
CA ASP A 797 24.87 -21.91 -22.10
C ASP A 797 24.23 -21.02 -21.02
N ILE A 798 22.90 -21.08 -20.91
CA ILE A 798 22.11 -20.36 -19.90
C ILE A 798 22.19 -20.99 -18.50
N GLY A 799 23.01 -22.02 -18.29
CA GLY A 799 23.17 -22.65 -16.99
C GLY A 799 23.67 -21.77 -15.85
N ALA A 800 24.13 -20.54 -16.14
CA ALA A 800 24.36 -19.52 -15.13
C ALA A 800 23.08 -19.12 -14.35
N PHE A 801 21.93 -19.11 -15.02
CA PHE A 801 20.69 -18.63 -14.41
C PHE A 801 20.21 -19.53 -13.27
N LYS A 802 20.73 -20.77 -13.14
CA LYS A 802 20.49 -21.63 -11.97
C LYS A 802 20.88 -20.97 -10.63
N TYR A 803 21.81 -20.00 -10.64
CA TYR A 803 22.19 -19.24 -9.45
C TYR A 803 21.16 -18.17 -9.07
N THR A 804 20.22 -17.85 -9.96
CA THR A 804 19.05 -16.99 -9.71
C THR A 804 17.76 -17.77 -9.41
N LEU A 805 17.78 -19.10 -9.59
CA LEU A 805 16.63 -19.97 -9.40
C LEU A 805 16.69 -20.70 -8.04
N PRO A 806 15.54 -21.14 -7.51
CA PRO A 806 15.46 -22.00 -6.34
C PRO A 806 16.39 -23.21 -6.41
N VAL A 807 16.85 -23.68 -5.24
CA VAL A 807 17.70 -24.87 -5.14
C VAL A 807 16.96 -26.09 -5.69
N GLY A 808 17.64 -26.89 -6.51
CA GLY A 808 17.05 -28.05 -7.18
C GLY A 808 16.60 -27.79 -8.62
N ILE A 809 16.56 -26.53 -9.07
CA ILE A 809 16.29 -26.16 -10.46
C ILE A 809 17.59 -25.91 -11.22
N ASP A 810 17.74 -26.55 -12.38
CA ASP A 810 18.84 -26.36 -13.33
C ASP A 810 18.28 -25.99 -14.71
N LEU A 811 18.99 -25.09 -15.40
CA LEU A 811 18.68 -24.66 -16.76
C LEU A 811 19.90 -24.92 -17.62
N LYS A 812 19.70 -25.26 -18.90
CA LYS A 812 20.78 -25.31 -19.90
C LYS A 812 20.25 -24.90 -21.27
N GLY A 813 21.17 -24.60 -22.18
CA GLY A 813 20.85 -24.36 -23.58
C GLY A 813 21.41 -23.05 -24.10
N ARG A 814 21.36 -22.87 -25.41
CA ARG A 814 21.88 -21.69 -26.11
C ARG A 814 20.74 -20.71 -26.36
N ILE A 815 20.93 -19.44 -26.03
CA ILE A 815 19.99 -18.36 -26.33
C ILE A 815 20.66 -17.31 -27.22
N ASP A 816 19.97 -16.94 -28.28
CA ASP A 816 20.27 -15.77 -29.11
C ASP A 816 19.10 -14.79 -29.02
N SER A 817 19.40 -13.51 -28.79
CA SER A 817 18.36 -12.48 -28.71
C SER A 817 18.81 -11.18 -29.34
N LYS A 818 17.86 -10.51 -29.98
CA LYS A 818 18.02 -9.18 -30.57
C LYS A 818 16.79 -8.36 -30.23
N ILE A 819 16.98 -7.38 -29.37
CA ILE A 819 15.92 -6.57 -28.76
C ILE A 819 16.14 -5.13 -29.19
N ASN A 820 15.15 -4.53 -29.84
CA ASN A 820 15.10 -3.11 -30.10
C ASN A 820 14.42 -2.41 -28.92
N ILE A 821 14.94 -1.25 -28.53
CA ILE A 821 14.33 -0.36 -27.55
C ILE A 821 13.79 0.86 -28.28
N SER A 822 12.60 1.32 -27.90
CA SER A 822 11.92 2.51 -28.44
C SER A 822 11.09 3.18 -27.33
N GLY A 823 10.35 4.25 -27.62
CA GLY A 823 9.47 4.90 -26.64
C GLY A 823 10.16 6.04 -25.89
N SER A 824 9.91 6.18 -24.58
CA SER A 824 10.56 7.19 -23.73
C SER A 824 11.41 6.54 -22.64
N VAL A 825 12.33 7.28 -22.01
CA VAL A 825 13.17 6.75 -20.92
C VAL A 825 12.32 6.21 -19.75
N GLY A 826 11.19 6.86 -19.44
CA GLY A 826 10.26 6.44 -18.38
C GLY A 826 9.36 5.28 -18.77
N GLU A 827 9.09 5.13 -20.07
CA GLU A 827 8.26 4.05 -20.62
C GLU A 827 8.93 3.46 -21.87
N PRO A 828 10.01 2.66 -21.68
CA PRO A 828 10.68 2.01 -22.79
C PRO A 828 9.79 0.90 -23.37
N LYS A 829 9.68 0.87 -24.70
CA LYS A 829 9.00 -0.17 -25.47
C LYS A 829 10.05 -1.10 -26.07
N LEU A 830 10.08 -2.35 -25.60
CA LEU A 830 11.01 -3.37 -26.08
C LEU A 830 10.36 -4.21 -27.17
N THR A 831 11.01 -4.39 -28.32
CA THR A 831 10.53 -5.25 -29.41
C THR A 831 11.65 -6.08 -29.98
N GLY A 832 11.48 -7.40 -30.11
CA GLY A 832 12.58 -8.25 -30.57
C GLY A 832 12.26 -9.73 -30.46
N TYR A 833 13.25 -10.58 -30.70
CA TYR A 833 13.12 -12.04 -30.59
C TYR A 833 14.08 -12.63 -29.55
N PHE A 834 13.68 -13.76 -29.00
CA PHE A 834 14.48 -14.64 -28.13
C PHE A 834 14.32 -16.06 -28.67
N ASP A 835 15.39 -16.56 -29.27
CA ASP A 835 15.46 -17.91 -29.81
C ASP A 835 16.37 -18.76 -28.95
N GLY A 836 15.86 -19.91 -28.52
CA GLY A 836 16.56 -20.86 -27.67
C GLY A 836 16.71 -22.20 -28.37
N THR A 837 17.90 -22.79 -28.32
CA THR A 837 18.19 -24.12 -28.88
C THR A 837 18.83 -25.00 -27.83
N GLY A 838 18.40 -26.26 -27.77
CA GLY A 838 18.88 -27.21 -26.76
C GLY A 838 18.51 -26.81 -25.34
N VAL A 839 17.36 -26.15 -25.15
CA VAL A 839 16.91 -25.70 -23.82
C VAL A 839 16.59 -26.93 -22.96
N GLU A 840 17.17 -26.98 -21.76
CA GLU A 840 16.83 -27.99 -20.76
C GLU A 840 16.33 -27.30 -19.49
N TYR A 841 15.25 -27.81 -18.91
CA TYR A 841 14.73 -27.42 -17.61
C TYR A 841 14.65 -28.65 -16.72
N LYS A 842 15.35 -28.61 -15.60
CA LYS A 842 15.39 -29.71 -14.63
C LYS A 842 14.95 -29.21 -13.27
N ASP A 843 13.86 -29.75 -12.74
CA ASP A 843 13.44 -29.54 -11.37
C ASP A 843 13.52 -30.87 -10.62
N LEU A 844 14.57 -31.00 -9.82
CA LEU A 844 14.85 -32.22 -9.07
C LEU A 844 13.80 -32.50 -7.98
N SER A 845 13.25 -31.45 -7.37
CA SER A 845 12.31 -31.61 -6.25
C SER A 845 10.96 -32.15 -6.72
N ASN A 846 10.50 -31.70 -7.89
CA ASN A 846 9.25 -32.14 -8.48
C ASN A 846 9.42 -33.29 -9.49
N GLY A 847 10.65 -33.64 -9.86
CA GLY A 847 10.95 -34.69 -10.83
C GLY A 847 10.57 -34.31 -12.26
N ILE A 848 10.52 -33.02 -12.57
CA ILE A 848 10.22 -32.49 -13.89
C ILE A 848 11.52 -32.41 -14.67
N PHE A 849 11.54 -32.98 -15.87
CA PHE A 849 12.72 -32.93 -16.72
C PHE A 849 12.37 -32.72 -18.18
N LEU A 850 12.65 -31.51 -18.65
CA LEU A 850 12.39 -31.08 -20.02
C LEU A 850 13.73 -30.94 -20.73
N ARG A 851 13.87 -31.59 -21.88
CA ARG A 851 15.12 -31.65 -22.66
C ARG A 851 14.87 -31.40 -24.14
N ASN A 852 15.94 -31.09 -24.86
CA ASN A 852 15.90 -30.82 -26.30
C ASN A 852 14.89 -29.71 -26.66
N GLY A 853 14.84 -28.68 -25.83
CA GLY A 853 13.92 -27.56 -25.99
C GLY A 853 14.30 -26.67 -27.19
N GLN A 854 13.29 -26.30 -27.96
CA GLN A 854 13.36 -25.22 -28.96
C GLN A 854 12.39 -24.13 -28.55
N LEU A 855 12.91 -22.92 -28.38
CA LEU A 855 12.15 -21.72 -28.03
C LEU A 855 12.20 -20.75 -29.20
N ASN A 856 11.03 -20.32 -29.66
CA ASN A 856 10.83 -19.20 -30.57
C ASN A 856 9.87 -18.24 -29.86
N SER A 857 10.34 -17.03 -29.60
CA SER A 857 9.55 -16.06 -28.85
C SER A 857 9.93 -14.63 -29.19
N ARG A 858 9.04 -13.70 -28.86
CA ARG A 858 9.21 -12.28 -29.15
C ARG A 858 8.81 -11.40 -27.98
N LEU A 859 9.50 -10.26 -27.83
CA LEU A 859 9.08 -9.18 -26.96
C LEU A 859 8.22 -8.19 -27.74
N VAL A 860 7.12 -7.75 -27.14
CA VAL A 860 6.27 -6.65 -27.63
C VAL A 860 5.89 -5.75 -26.45
N GLY A 861 6.53 -4.59 -26.35
CA GLY A 861 6.32 -3.65 -25.24
C GLY A 861 6.81 -4.25 -23.92
N LYS A 862 5.87 -4.62 -23.04
CA LYS A 862 6.11 -5.26 -21.75
C LYS A 862 5.61 -6.72 -21.70
N GLN A 863 5.31 -7.30 -22.87
CA GLN A 863 4.86 -8.68 -23.02
C GLN A 863 5.94 -9.50 -23.71
N TRP A 864 6.26 -10.66 -23.13
CA TRP A 864 7.03 -11.72 -23.74
C TRP A 864 6.06 -12.76 -24.30
N ILE A 865 5.93 -12.78 -25.61
CA ILE A 865 5.06 -13.69 -26.35
C ILE A 865 5.88 -14.90 -26.73
N ILE A 866 5.53 -16.06 -26.18
CA ILE A 866 6.09 -17.35 -26.52
C ILE A 866 5.29 -17.89 -27.70
N ASP A 867 5.80 -17.69 -28.92
CA ASP A 867 5.16 -18.19 -30.15
C ASP A 867 5.21 -19.72 -30.19
N GLN A 868 6.32 -20.31 -29.72
CA GLN A 868 6.50 -21.75 -29.55
C GLN A 868 7.63 -22.06 -28.56
N LEU A 869 7.35 -22.88 -27.55
CA LEU A 869 8.37 -23.57 -26.75
C LEU A 869 8.06 -25.07 -26.78
N SER A 870 8.90 -25.86 -27.45
CA SER A 870 8.67 -27.30 -27.58
C SER A 870 9.81 -28.10 -26.98
N PHE A 871 9.49 -29.13 -26.20
CA PHE A 871 10.46 -30.12 -25.73
C PHE A 871 10.09 -31.49 -26.30
N LYS A 872 11.09 -32.22 -26.81
CA LYS A 872 10.91 -33.52 -27.44
C LYS A 872 11.81 -34.56 -26.78
N ASN A 873 11.23 -35.68 -26.40
CA ASN A 873 11.96 -36.86 -25.93
C ASN A 873 11.69 -38.05 -26.88
N LYS A 874 12.22 -39.24 -26.58
CA LYS A 874 12.06 -40.42 -27.46
C LYS A 874 10.63 -40.92 -27.58
N GLU A 875 9.76 -40.59 -26.61
CA GLU A 875 8.44 -41.20 -26.44
C GLU A 875 7.28 -40.21 -26.64
N GLY A 876 7.55 -38.90 -26.57
CA GLY A 876 6.53 -37.84 -26.69
C GLY A 876 7.07 -36.42 -26.81
N ALA A 877 6.16 -35.45 -26.89
CA ALA A 877 6.45 -34.03 -27.03
C ALA A 877 5.54 -33.16 -26.15
N ILE A 878 6.04 -32.01 -25.73
CA ILE A 878 5.24 -30.94 -25.11
C ILE A 878 5.44 -29.66 -25.92
N LEU A 879 4.34 -28.93 -26.14
CA LEU A 879 4.29 -27.66 -26.85
C LEU A 879 3.65 -26.61 -25.93
N LEU A 880 4.34 -25.50 -25.71
CA LEU A 880 3.85 -24.36 -24.93
C LEU A 880 3.75 -23.13 -25.83
N LYS A 881 2.67 -22.38 -25.69
CA LYS A 881 2.45 -21.07 -26.34
C LYS A 881 1.81 -20.13 -25.34
N GLY A 882 2.01 -18.82 -25.50
CA GLY A 882 1.29 -17.84 -24.67
C GLY A 882 2.08 -16.57 -24.41
N VAL A 883 1.75 -15.89 -23.32
CA VAL A 883 2.27 -14.56 -22.98
C VAL A 883 2.68 -14.49 -21.51
N VAL A 884 3.82 -13.87 -21.25
CA VAL A 884 4.32 -13.52 -19.91
C VAL A 884 4.58 -12.02 -19.87
N GLY A 885 3.98 -11.30 -18.92
CA GLY A 885 4.19 -9.85 -18.80
C GLY A 885 2.93 -9.10 -18.39
N GLU A 886 2.80 -7.85 -18.83
CA GLU A 886 1.61 -7.04 -18.54
C GLU A 886 0.43 -7.47 -19.43
N ILE A 887 -0.55 -8.15 -18.85
CA ILE A 887 -1.78 -8.65 -19.50
C ILE A 887 -2.96 -7.92 -18.84
N ASN A 888 -3.73 -7.14 -19.60
CA ASN A 888 -4.86 -6.33 -19.09
C ASN A 888 -4.49 -5.40 -17.90
N GLY A 889 -3.29 -4.81 -17.92
CA GLY A 889 -2.81 -3.90 -16.87
C GLY A 889 -2.25 -4.58 -15.61
N LEU A 890 -2.19 -5.92 -15.60
CA LEU A 890 -1.62 -6.71 -14.50
C LEU A 890 -0.44 -7.54 -15.00
N TYR A 891 0.62 -7.66 -14.20
CA TYR A 891 1.71 -8.58 -14.52
C TYR A 891 1.27 -10.02 -14.22
N GLY A 892 1.31 -10.88 -15.23
CA GLY A 892 0.91 -12.28 -15.16
C GLY A 892 1.49 -13.16 -16.25
N ILE A 893 1.03 -14.40 -16.27
CA ILE A 893 1.39 -15.47 -17.20
C ILE A 893 0.07 -16.03 -17.75
N ASP A 894 -0.05 -16.20 -19.06
CA ASP A 894 -1.15 -16.91 -19.74
C ASP A 894 -0.49 -17.88 -20.73
N LEU A 895 -0.55 -19.19 -20.47
CA LEU A 895 0.11 -20.23 -21.26
C LEU A 895 -0.87 -21.34 -21.64
N ASP A 896 -0.88 -21.70 -22.92
CA ASP A 896 -1.47 -22.92 -23.45
C ASP A 896 -0.39 -24.01 -23.54
N LEU A 897 -0.65 -25.16 -22.92
CA LEU A 897 0.19 -26.34 -22.95
C LEU A 897 -0.52 -27.47 -23.67
N ALA A 898 0.14 -28.07 -24.67
CA ALA A 898 -0.30 -29.29 -25.32
C ALA A 898 0.74 -30.40 -25.09
N LEU A 899 0.30 -31.54 -24.59
CA LEU A 899 1.12 -32.71 -24.27
C LEU A 899 0.73 -33.87 -25.19
N ASP A 900 1.71 -34.55 -25.74
CA ASP A 900 1.56 -35.80 -26.50
C ASP A 900 2.50 -36.85 -25.91
N ARG A 901 1.93 -37.78 -25.15
CA ARG A 901 2.59 -38.90 -24.46
C ARG A 901 3.88 -38.47 -23.76
N TYR A 902 3.83 -37.34 -23.05
CA TYR A 902 5.03 -36.76 -22.45
C TYR A 902 5.20 -37.20 -21.00
N LEU A 903 6.43 -37.55 -20.62
CA LEU A 903 6.80 -37.91 -19.25
C LEU A 903 6.91 -36.64 -18.39
N VAL A 904 5.80 -36.24 -17.77
CA VAL A 904 5.69 -34.99 -17.00
C VAL A 904 6.39 -35.09 -15.64
N ILE A 905 6.31 -36.25 -15.00
CA ILE A 905 6.95 -36.53 -13.71
C ILE A 905 7.73 -37.83 -13.84
N ASN A 906 9.01 -37.80 -13.47
CA ASN A 906 9.89 -38.96 -13.47
C ASN A 906 10.65 -39.09 -12.14
N GLN A 907 10.06 -39.80 -11.19
CA GLN A 907 10.69 -40.14 -9.91
C GLN A 907 10.58 -41.65 -9.65
N PRO A 908 11.46 -42.24 -8.81
CA PRO A 908 11.42 -43.68 -8.52
C PRO A 908 10.06 -44.16 -8.00
N ASN A 909 9.39 -43.31 -7.21
CA ASN A 909 8.10 -43.59 -6.57
C ASN A 909 6.89 -43.07 -7.35
N ARG A 910 7.08 -42.26 -8.41
CA ARG A 910 5.99 -41.75 -9.23
C ARG A 910 6.44 -41.44 -10.66
N GLN A 911 5.74 -42.00 -11.63
CA GLN A 911 5.97 -41.77 -13.06
C GLN A 911 4.64 -41.55 -13.77
N PHE A 912 4.51 -40.45 -14.50
CA PHE A 912 3.29 -40.12 -15.24
C PHE A 912 3.61 -39.67 -16.66
N ILE A 913 3.06 -40.41 -17.63
CA ILE A 913 3.05 -40.07 -19.06
C ILE A 913 1.64 -39.59 -19.38
N VAL A 914 1.53 -38.36 -19.89
CA VAL A 914 0.26 -37.65 -20.05
C VAL A 914 0.15 -37.06 -21.46
N SER A 915 -1.07 -37.11 -22.01
CA SER A 915 -1.49 -36.43 -23.24
C SER A 915 -2.65 -35.48 -22.94
N GLY A 916 -2.81 -34.41 -23.70
CA GLY A 916 -3.95 -33.51 -23.57
C GLY A 916 -3.58 -32.03 -23.69
N GLN A 917 -4.53 -31.16 -23.33
CA GLN A 917 -4.36 -29.71 -23.43
C GLN A 917 -4.79 -29.03 -22.14
N THR A 918 -3.95 -28.12 -21.65
CA THR A 918 -4.23 -27.33 -20.45
C THR A 918 -3.82 -25.89 -20.63
N LYS A 919 -4.63 -24.99 -20.09
CA LYS A 919 -4.35 -23.57 -19.99
C LYS A 919 -3.95 -23.20 -18.57
N MET A 920 -2.86 -22.46 -18.43
CA MET A 920 -2.28 -21.99 -17.18
C MET A 920 -2.29 -20.46 -17.17
N ASN A 921 -3.08 -19.85 -16.28
CA ASN A 921 -3.02 -18.42 -16.00
C ASN A 921 -2.43 -18.19 -14.61
N LEU A 922 -1.54 -17.21 -14.45
CA LEU A 922 -1.05 -16.78 -13.15
C LEU A 922 -1.04 -15.26 -13.12
N ASP A 923 -1.82 -14.66 -12.22
CA ASP A 923 -1.72 -13.23 -11.93
C ASP A 923 -1.65 -13.00 -10.42
N ARG A 924 -1.10 -11.85 -10.00
CA ARG A 924 -0.88 -11.53 -8.58
C ARG A 924 -2.16 -11.45 -7.75
N THR A 925 -3.32 -11.25 -8.38
CA THR A 925 -4.61 -11.06 -7.71
C THR A 925 -5.43 -12.35 -7.62
N SER A 926 -5.47 -13.15 -8.68
CA SER A 926 -6.27 -14.36 -8.85
C SER A 926 -5.51 -15.62 -8.43
N GLY A 927 -4.18 -15.57 -8.45
CA GLY A 927 -3.31 -16.72 -8.20
C GLY A 927 -3.18 -17.63 -9.42
N LEU A 928 -2.81 -18.89 -9.21
CA LEU A 928 -2.60 -19.85 -10.28
C LEU A 928 -3.93 -20.47 -10.68
N GLN A 929 -4.35 -20.28 -11.93
CA GLN A 929 -5.49 -20.93 -12.56
C GLN A 929 -5.00 -22.00 -13.55
N LEU A 930 -5.50 -23.23 -13.43
CA LEU A 930 -5.18 -24.34 -14.33
C LEU A 930 -6.47 -25.01 -14.83
N THR A 931 -6.72 -24.98 -16.14
CA THR A 931 -7.94 -25.55 -16.74
C THR A 931 -7.63 -26.40 -17.97
N GLY A 932 -8.42 -27.43 -18.25
CA GLY A 932 -8.22 -28.26 -19.45
C GLY A 932 -8.53 -29.73 -19.25
N SER A 933 -8.17 -30.54 -20.25
CA SER A 933 -8.39 -31.98 -20.25
C SER A 933 -7.07 -32.73 -20.45
N LEU A 934 -6.82 -33.68 -19.57
CA LEU A 934 -5.63 -34.53 -19.57
C LEU A 934 -6.05 -36.00 -19.58
N GLN A 935 -5.32 -36.79 -20.34
CA GLN A 935 -5.39 -38.24 -20.36
C GLN A 935 -4.06 -38.80 -19.87
N LEU A 936 -4.12 -39.75 -18.95
CA LEU A 936 -2.97 -40.51 -18.52
C LEU A 936 -2.73 -41.67 -19.49
N ASP A 937 -1.61 -41.66 -20.20
CA ASP A 937 -1.22 -42.74 -21.10
C ASP A 937 -0.53 -43.88 -20.35
N LYS A 938 0.21 -43.55 -19.29
CA LYS A 938 0.85 -44.51 -18.39
C LYS A 938 1.13 -43.86 -17.04
N GLY A 939 0.73 -44.49 -15.94
CA GLY A 939 1.00 -43.99 -14.61
C GLY A 939 1.44 -45.08 -13.65
N LYS A 940 2.44 -44.77 -12.83
CA LYS A 940 2.83 -45.57 -11.66
C LYS A 940 2.94 -44.64 -10.47
N TYR A 941 2.28 -45.00 -9.39
CA TYR A 941 2.47 -44.39 -8.08
C TYR A 941 2.81 -45.48 -7.08
N GLU A 942 3.88 -45.28 -6.31
CA GLU A 942 4.37 -46.20 -5.31
C GLU A 942 4.64 -45.44 -4.01
N ASN A 943 3.99 -45.82 -2.91
CA ASN A 943 4.34 -45.27 -1.61
C ASN A 943 5.53 -46.06 -1.03
N LEU A 944 6.71 -45.45 -1.04
CA LEU A 944 7.93 -46.07 -0.48
C LEU A 944 7.91 -46.13 1.07
N GLY A 945 6.90 -45.57 1.76
CA GLY A 945 6.78 -45.62 3.22
C GLY A 945 7.96 -44.98 3.99
N ASP A 946 8.08 -45.28 5.28
CA ASP A 946 9.22 -44.88 6.15
C ASP A 946 10.55 -45.58 5.79
N SER A 947 10.60 -46.35 4.71
CA SER A 947 11.80 -47.08 4.26
C SER A 947 12.80 -46.21 3.49
N MET A 948 12.48 -44.93 3.23
CA MET A 948 13.44 -43.98 2.66
C MET A 948 14.43 -43.51 3.74
N PRO A 949 15.75 -43.57 3.50
CA PRO A 949 16.74 -43.07 4.45
C PRO A 949 16.48 -41.58 4.70
N LYS A 950 16.17 -41.24 5.95
CA LYS A 950 16.09 -39.84 6.40
C LYS A 950 17.52 -39.33 6.58
N LEU A 951 17.73 -38.05 6.29
CA LEU A 951 18.97 -37.40 6.72
C LEU A 951 19.02 -37.49 8.25
N SER A 952 20.16 -37.92 8.77
CA SER A 952 20.38 -37.99 10.20
C SER A 952 20.32 -36.59 10.81
N ASP A 953 19.89 -36.52 12.08
CA ASP A 953 19.71 -35.25 12.82
C ASP A 953 21.03 -34.49 13.02
N ASP A 954 22.17 -35.12 12.73
CA ASP A 954 23.53 -34.55 12.77
C ASP A 954 23.95 -33.82 11.47
N VAL A 955 23.12 -33.86 10.41
CA VAL A 955 23.44 -33.22 9.14
C VAL A 955 23.15 -31.71 9.18
N HIS A 956 24.19 -30.93 9.43
CA HIS A 956 24.15 -29.47 9.29
C HIS A 956 24.43 -29.03 7.84
N ILE A 957 23.43 -28.49 7.15
CA ILE A 957 23.59 -27.93 5.79
C ILE A 957 24.24 -26.55 5.88
N VAL A 958 25.53 -26.47 5.53
CA VAL A 958 26.27 -25.20 5.49
C VAL A 958 25.89 -24.43 4.22
N GLY A 959 25.32 -23.23 4.36
CA GLY A 959 25.05 -22.31 3.24
C GLY A 959 23.60 -22.22 2.76
N GLY A 960 22.65 -22.90 3.41
CA GLY A 960 21.23 -22.71 3.15
C GLY A 960 20.45 -22.58 4.45
N LYS A 961 19.98 -21.38 4.78
CA LYS A 961 18.74 -21.31 5.56
C LYS A 961 17.72 -22.04 4.70
N ILE A 962 17.24 -23.21 5.13
CA ILE A 962 15.95 -23.69 4.65
C ILE A 962 15.01 -22.54 5.04
N PRO A 963 14.46 -21.77 4.09
CA PRO A 963 13.46 -20.80 4.47
C PRO A 963 12.40 -21.65 5.15
N ASN A 964 12.08 -21.33 6.40
CA ASN A 964 10.73 -21.57 6.87
C ASN A 964 9.86 -20.78 5.89
N LEU A 965 9.50 -21.42 4.77
CA LEU A 965 8.39 -21.01 3.94
C LEU A 965 7.22 -21.13 4.90
N LYS A 966 6.95 -20.02 5.61
CA LYS A 966 5.65 -19.83 6.23
C LYS A 966 4.69 -20.15 5.11
N LEU A 967 3.94 -21.25 5.24
CA LEU A 967 2.88 -21.68 4.32
C LEU A 967 1.71 -20.65 4.28
N ASN A 968 1.97 -19.39 4.63
CA ASN A 968 1.00 -18.31 4.77
C ASN A 968 0.80 -17.52 3.47
N ASN A 969 1.58 -17.77 2.41
CA ASN A 969 1.27 -17.30 1.07
C ASN A 969 1.07 -18.50 0.14
N LEU A 970 0.04 -19.31 0.42
CA LEU A 970 -0.53 -20.18 -0.60
C LEU A 970 -0.97 -19.26 -1.75
N ILE A 971 -0.28 -19.32 -2.89
CA ILE A 971 -0.79 -18.74 -4.14
C ILE A 971 -2.20 -19.33 -4.29
N PRO A 972 -3.27 -18.53 -4.40
CA PRO A 972 -4.60 -19.09 -4.49
C PRO A 972 -4.70 -19.94 -5.76
N PHE A 973 -5.00 -21.23 -5.60
CA PHE A 973 -5.08 -22.18 -6.70
C PHE A 973 -6.53 -22.29 -7.16
N ILE A 974 -6.79 -21.92 -8.41
CA ILE A 974 -8.05 -22.20 -9.10
C ILE A 974 -7.76 -23.35 -10.07
N VAL A 975 -8.48 -24.45 -9.96
CA VAL A 975 -8.27 -25.63 -10.83
C VAL A 975 -9.61 -26.05 -11.38
N ASP A 976 -9.69 -26.35 -12.68
CA ASP A 976 -10.81 -27.08 -13.31
C ASP A 976 -10.24 -28.01 -14.39
N LEU A 977 -9.79 -29.18 -13.96
CA LEU A 977 -9.15 -30.17 -14.82
C LEU A 977 -10.01 -31.42 -14.96
N GLU A 978 -10.21 -31.88 -16.20
CA GLU A 978 -10.77 -33.20 -16.50
C GLU A 978 -9.62 -34.18 -16.74
N LEU A 979 -9.54 -35.23 -15.93
CA LEU A 979 -8.49 -36.24 -15.96
C LEU A 979 -9.08 -37.61 -16.29
N ASN A 980 -8.70 -38.17 -17.44
CA ASN A 980 -9.00 -39.55 -17.81
C ASN A 980 -7.80 -40.45 -17.48
N LEU A 981 -8.00 -41.47 -16.64
CA LEU A 981 -6.93 -42.37 -16.18
C LEU A 981 -6.65 -43.54 -17.15
N ASN A 982 -7.48 -43.72 -18.19
CA ASN A 982 -7.33 -44.67 -19.29
C ASN A 982 -7.00 -46.14 -18.92
N ASN A 983 -7.34 -46.61 -17.71
CA ASN A 983 -6.98 -47.94 -17.20
C ASN A 983 -5.46 -48.19 -17.12
N GLN A 984 -4.65 -47.13 -17.04
CA GLN A 984 -3.17 -47.20 -17.11
C GLN A 984 -2.48 -46.74 -15.83
N LEU A 985 -3.22 -46.47 -14.75
CA LEU A 985 -2.64 -46.02 -13.48
C LEU A 985 -2.46 -47.19 -12.51
N ARG A 986 -1.21 -47.58 -12.25
CA ARG A 986 -0.89 -48.56 -11.20
C ARG A 986 -0.56 -47.86 -9.88
N PHE A 987 -1.37 -48.10 -8.86
CA PHE A 987 -1.16 -47.67 -7.49
C PHE A 987 -0.63 -48.82 -6.65
N ILE A 988 0.58 -48.65 -6.11
CA ILE A 988 1.25 -49.59 -5.21
C ILE A 988 1.40 -48.89 -3.86
N LEU A 989 0.73 -49.43 -2.84
CA LEU A 989 0.85 -49.04 -1.44
C LEU A 989 1.27 -50.30 -0.65
N SER A 990 1.66 -50.13 0.62
CA SER A 990 2.26 -51.21 1.43
C SER A 990 1.50 -52.55 1.37
N ASP A 991 0.16 -52.51 1.38
CA ASP A 991 -0.69 -53.71 1.38
C ASP A 991 -1.64 -53.78 0.15
N LEU A 992 -1.53 -52.84 -0.81
CA LEU A 992 -2.47 -52.66 -1.92
C LEU A 992 -1.71 -52.53 -3.26
N ASP A 993 -2.09 -53.31 -4.28
CA ASP A 993 -1.59 -53.14 -5.66
C ASP A 993 -2.78 -53.13 -6.62
N PHE A 994 -3.06 -51.99 -7.22
CA PHE A 994 -4.21 -51.77 -8.09
C PHE A 994 -3.82 -51.17 -9.42
N LEU A 995 -4.37 -51.73 -10.50
CA LEU A 995 -4.49 -51.03 -11.77
C LEU A 995 -5.86 -50.38 -11.81
N VAL A 996 -5.90 -49.05 -11.91
CA VAL A 996 -7.15 -48.27 -11.89
C VAL A 996 -7.36 -47.50 -13.17
N GLY A 997 -8.63 -47.28 -13.50
CA GLY A 997 -9.06 -46.38 -14.56
C GLY A 997 -10.32 -45.61 -14.18
N GLY A 998 -10.74 -44.70 -15.05
CA GLY A 998 -11.92 -43.85 -14.82
C GLY A 998 -11.65 -42.37 -15.10
N ASN A 999 -12.68 -41.57 -14.90
CA ASN A 999 -12.67 -40.14 -15.20
C ASN A 999 -12.87 -39.34 -13.91
N LEU A 1000 -12.00 -38.36 -13.71
CA LEU A 1000 -12.00 -37.45 -12.57
C LEU A 1000 -12.12 -36.01 -13.05
N ARG A 1001 -12.83 -35.18 -12.31
CA ARG A 1001 -12.83 -33.72 -12.46
C ARG A 1001 -12.33 -33.08 -11.18
N LEU A 1002 -11.21 -32.38 -11.28
CA LEU A 1002 -10.54 -31.70 -10.19
C LEU A 1002 -10.96 -30.23 -10.18
N ARG A 1003 -11.58 -29.76 -9.09
CA ARG A 1003 -12.04 -28.39 -8.94
C ARG A 1003 -11.50 -27.75 -7.66
N ALA A 1004 -10.81 -26.62 -7.78
CA ALA A 1004 -10.42 -25.78 -6.66
C ALA A 1004 -10.79 -24.33 -6.94
N GLN A 1005 -11.24 -23.61 -5.91
CA GLN A 1005 -11.47 -22.17 -5.96
C GLN A 1005 -10.54 -21.47 -4.96
N LYS A 1006 -10.31 -20.18 -5.16
CA LYS A 1006 -9.44 -19.36 -4.30
C LYS A 1006 -9.82 -19.52 -2.81
N GLY A 1007 -8.88 -20.06 -2.02
CA GLY A 1007 -9.05 -20.26 -0.57
C GLY A 1007 -9.91 -21.46 -0.16
N GLN A 1008 -10.37 -22.29 -1.11
CA GLN A 1008 -11.11 -23.52 -0.83
C GLN A 1008 -10.24 -24.77 -1.05
N PRO A 1009 -10.49 -25.87 -0.32
CA PRO A 1009 -9.81 -27.13 -0.55
C PRO A 1009 -10.15 -27.72 -1.93
N LEU A 1010 -9.26 -28.57 -2.45
CA LEU A 1010 -9.45 -29.29 -3.70
C LEU A 1010 -10.66 -30.22 -3.59
N LYS A 1011 -11.60 -30.10 -4.53
CA LYS A 1011 -12.73 -31.00 -4.72
C LYS A 1011 -12.48 -31.93 -5.90
N ILE A 1012 -12.79 -33.21 -5.73
CA ILE A 1012 -12.66 -34.26 -6.74
C ILE A 1012 -14.06 -34.81 -7.02
N PHE A 1013 -14.41 -34.92 -8.29
CA PHE A 1013 -15.66 -35.52 -8.75
C PHE A 1013 -15.36 -36.64 -9.74
N GLY A 1014 -16.24 -37.64 -9.81
CA GLY A 1014 -16.15 -38.71 -10.80
C GLY A 1014 -15.97 -40.08 -10.17
N LYS A 1015 -15.60 -41.06 -11.00
CA LYS A 1015 -15.53 -42.46 -10.59
C LYS A 1015 -14.23 -43.07 -11.08
N ILE A 1016 -13.51 -43.72 -10.17
CA ILE A 1016 -12.44 -44.64 -10.51
C ILE A 1016 -12.88 -46.06 -10.24
N SER A 1017 -12.42 -46.98 -11.06
CA SER A 1017 -12.70 -48.40 -10.94
C SER A 1017 -11.39 -49.18 -10.98
N ALA A 1018 -11.30 -50.21 -10.15
CA ALA A 1018 -10.22 -51.18 -10.20
C ALA A 1018 -10.41 -52.04 -11.46
N VAL A 1019 -9.41 -52.01 -12.33
CA VAL A 1019 -9.28 -52.90 -13.50
C VAL A 1019 -8.71 -54.23 -13.02
N GLU A 1020 -7.67 -54.16 -12.20
CA GLU A 1020 -7.09 -55.29 -11.47
C GLU A 1020 -6.72 -54.81 -10.06
N GLY A 1021 -6.79 -55.70 -9.07
CA GLY A 1021 -6.49 -55.34 -7.69
C GLY A 1021 -6.13 -56.54 -6.82
N LYS A 1022 -5.07 -56.37 -6.04
CA LYS A 1022 -4.65 -57.28 -4.96
C LYS A 1022 -4.63 -56.48 -3.66
N TYR A 1023 -5.29 -57.00 -2.62
CA TYR A 1023 -5.25 -56.43 -1.28
C TYR A 1023 -4.80 -57.49 -0.28
N ARG A 1024 -3.82 -57.14 0.56
CA ARG A 1024 -3.37 -58.01 1.64
C ARG A 1024 -3.97 -57.55 2.96
N ALA A 1025 -4.72 -58.43 3.61
CA ALA A 1025 -5.28 -58.16 4.93
C ALA A 1025 -5.36 -59.45 5.75
N TYR A 1026 -5.13 -59.34 7.06
CA TYR A 1026 -5.24 -60.46 8.01
C TYR A 1026 -4.39 -61.68 7.61
N GLY A 1027 -3.20 -61.46 7.06
CA GLY A 1027 -2.30 -62.51 6.57
C GLY A 1027 -2.76 -63.22 5.28
N GLN A 1028 -3.79 -62.71 4.60
CA GLN A 1028 -4.38 -63.31 3.40
C GLN A 1028 -4.34 -62.38 2.20
N ASN A 1029 -4.10 -62.95 1.02
CA ASN A 1029 -4.20 -62.24 -0.26
C ASN A 1029 -5.65 -62.31 -0.76
N LEU A 1030 -6.28 -61.15 -0.86
CA LEU A 1030 -7.61 -60.96 -1.42
C LEU A 1030 -7.49 -60.42 -2.84
N ARG A 1031 -8.10 -61.11 -3.80
CA ARG A 1031 -8.23 -60.64 -5.18
C ARG A 1031 -9.48 -59.77 -5.26
N VAL A 1032 -9.33 -58.54 -5.73
CA VAL A 1032 -10.45 -57.64 -5.95
C VAL A 1032 -11.16 -58.04 -7.24
N GLU A 1033 -12.45 -58.38 -7.15
CA GLU A 1033 -13.28 -58.75 -8.30
C GLU A 1033 -13.99 -57.54 -8.88
N LYS A 1034 -14.45 -56.65 -8.00
CA LYS A 1034 -15.07 -55.37 -8.35
C LYS A 1034 -14.62 -54.34 -7.33
N GLY A 1035 -14.08 -53.22 -7.78
CA GLY A 1035 -13.75 -52.10 -6.91
C GLY A 1035 -14.10 -50.81 -7.61
N SER A 1036 -14.87 -49.95 -6.96
CA SER A 1036 -15.11 -48.60 -7.46
C SER A 1036 -15.12 -47.59 -6.32
N LEU A 1037 -14.54 -46.43 -6.60
CA LEU A 1037 -14.55 -45.27 -5.72
C LEU A 1037 -15.26 -44.14 -6.46
N VAL A 1038 -16.26 -43.55 -5.80
CA VAL A 1038 -17.07 -42.45 -6.34
C VAL A 1038 -16.79 -41.21 -5.52
N PHE A 1039 -16.20 -40.21 -6.17
CA PHE A 1039 -15.87 -38.92 -5.59
C PHE A 1039 -17.02 -37.94 -5.82
N THR A 1040 -17.48 -37.29 -4.75
CA THR A 1040 -18.63 -36.37 -4.75
C THR A 1040 -18.26 -34.94 -4.32
N GLY A 1041 -16.97 -34.62 -4.27
CA GLY A 1041 -16.45 -33.34 -3.84
C GLY A 1041 -15.27 -33.50 -2.89
N ASP A 1042 -15.53 -33.71 -1.60
CA ASP A 1042 -14.47 -33.89 -0.61
C ASP A 1042 -13.77 -35.25 -0.81
N PRO A 1043 -12.45 -35.29 -1.10
CA PRO A 1043 -11.71 -36.54 -1.21
C PRO A 1043 -11.79 -37.43 0.04
N ALA A 1044 -11.95 -36.84 1.22
CA ALA A 1044 -12.10 -37.59 2.48
C ALA A 1044 -13.45 -38.32 2.59
N ASN A 1045 -14.49 -37.85 1.88
CA ASN A 1045 -15.84 -38.43 1.90
C ASN A 1045 -16.13 -39.27 0.64
N THR A 1046 -15.11 -39.94 0.11
CA THR A 1046 -15.22 -40.79 -1.08
C THR A 1046 -16.03 -42.04 -0.77
N GLN A 1047 -17.07 -42.31 -1.58
CA GLN A 1047 -17.87 -43.53 -1.48
C GLN A 1047 -17.10 -44.70 -2.08
N MET A 1048 -17.08 -45.82 -1.40
CA MET A 1048 -16.38 -47.03 -1.78
C MET A 1048 -17.37 -48.18 -1.95
N ASN A 1049 -17.17 -48.97 -3.00
CA ASN A 1049 -17.81 -50.26 -3.18
C ASN A 1049 -16.76 -51.23 -3.72
N VAL A 1050 -16.26 -52.09 -2.84
CA VAL A 1050 -15.15 -53.01 -3.13
C VAL A 1050 -15.52 -54.40 -2.65
N ARG A 1051 -15.58 -55.34 -3.60
CA ARG A 1051 -15.73 -56.76 -3.37
C ARG A 1051 -14.41 -57.47 -3.65
N ALA A 1052 -13.89 -58.14 -2.64
CA ALA A 1052 -12.65 -58.89 -2.73
C ALA A 1052 -12.83 -60.30 -2.17
N ARG A 1053 -12.31 -61.31 -2.85
CA ARG A 1053 -12.37 -62.71 -2.42
C ARG A 1053 -10.99 -63.23 -2.10
N ARG A 1054 -10.93 -64.13 -1.13
CA ARG A 1054 -9.69 -64.87 -0.85
C ARG A 1054 -9.33 -65.71 -2.07
N TYR A 1055 -8.07 -65.61 -2.48
CA TYR A 1055 -7.58 -66.33 -3.64
C TYR A 1055 -7.83 -67.84 -3.50
N GLN A 1056 -8.48 -68.43 -4.51
CA GLN A 1056 -8.83 -69.86 -4.57
C GLN A 1056 -9.61 -70.43 -3.37
N SER A 1057 -10.43 -69.61 -2.68
CA SER A 1057 -11.32 -70.11 -1.62
C SER A 1057 -12.32 -71.15 -2.15
N PRO A 1058 -12.41 -72.37 -1.56
CA PRO A 1058 -13.38 -73.39 -1.97
C PRO A 1058 -14.85 -72.98 -1.81
N VAL A 1059 -15.13 -72.06 -0.89
CA VAL A 1059 -16.48 -71.54 -0.60
C VAL A 1059 -16.68 -70.09 -1.07
N GLY A 1060 -15.71 -69.53 -1.80
CA GLY A 1060 -15.78 -68.13 -2.22
C GLY A 1060 -15.78 -67.09 -1.09
N ALA A 1061 -15.17 -67.40 0.07
CA ALA A 1061 -15.09 -66.50 1.21
C ALA A 1061 -14.38 -65.18 0.84
N GLY A 1062 -14.98 -64.07 1.24
CA GLY A 1062 -14.51 -62.74 0.91
C GLY A 1062 -15.15 -61.65 1.74
N VAL A 1063 -14.86 -60.42 1.37
CA VAL A 1063 -15.42 -59.21 1.95
C VAL A 1063 -16.09 -58.37 0.87
N ASP A 1064 -17.20 -57.76 1.25
CA ASP A 1064 -17.85 -56.71 0.48
C ASP A 1064 -17.87 -55.45 1.34
N VAL A 1065 -17.20 -54.41 0.86
CA VAL A 1065 -16.97 -53.16 1.58
C VAL A 1065 -17.71 -52.03 0.89
N THR A 1066 -18.62 -51.41 1.63
CA THR A 1066 -19.47 -50.30 1.17
C THR A 1066 -19.32 -49.09 2.12
N GLY A 1067 -19.87 -47.92 1.79
CA GLY A 1067 -19.80 -46.73 2.65
C GLY A 1067 -18.66 -45.78 2.27
N THR A 1068 -18.23 -44.91 3.18
CA THR A 1068 -17.20 -43.88 2.90
C THR A 1068 -15.83 -44.31 3.43
N PHE A 1069 -14.75 -43.60 3.06
CA PHE A 1069 -13.45 -43.83 3.67
C PHE A 1069 -13.42 -43.58 5.19
N GLN A 1070 -14.31 -42.72 5.70
CA GLN A 1070 -14.41 -42.44 7.14
C GLN A 1070 -15.33 -43.43 7.88
N ASP A 1071 -16.34 -43.97 7.20
CA ASP A 1071 -17.29 -44.95 7.75
C ASP A 1071 -17.48 -46.14 6.79
N PRO A 1072 -16.46 -47.03 6.68
CA PRO A 1072 -16.56 -48.21 5.84
C PRO A 1072 -17.39 -49.31 6.51
N ARG A 1073 -18.41 -49.81 5.81
CA ARG A 1073 -19.23 -50.96 6.20
C ARG A 1073 -18.72 -52.22 5.53
N ILE A 1074 -18.20 -53.14 6.34
CA ILE A 1074 -17.64 -54.41 5.87
C ILE A 1074 -18.66 -55.52 6.13
N THR A 1075 -18.99 -56.28 5.09
CA THR A 1075 -19.85 -57.49 5.19
C THR A 1075 -19.10 -58.70 4.65
N LEU A 1076 -19.35 -59.86 5.26
CA LEU A 1076 -18.71 -61.12 4.86
C LEU A 1076 -19.57 -61.84 3.81
N ILE A 1077 -18.91 -62.29 2.75
CA ILE A 1077 -19.58 -62.98 1.62
C ILE A 1077 -19.03 -64.40 1.42
N SER A 1078 -19.86 -65.25 0.81
CA SER A 1078 -19.56 -66.65 0.48
C SER A 1078 -20.48 -67.07 -0.69
N ASP A 1079 -20.04 -68.03 -1.51
CA ASP A 1079 -20.85 -68.64 -2.57
C ASP A 1079 -21.85 -69.67 -2.03
N VAL A 1080 -21.63 -70.13 -0.79
CA VAL A 1080 -22.48 -71.10 -0.10
C VAL A 1080 -23.13 -70.43 1.12
N PHE A 1081 -24.39 -70.79 1.41
CA PHE A 1081 -25.08 -70.29 2.58
C PHE A 1081 -24.41 -70.82 3.87
N MET A 1082 -23.90 -69.91 4.69
CA MET A 1082 -23.22 -70.22 5.95
C MET A 1082 -23.29 -69.02 6.91
N SER A 1083 -23.07 -69.25 8.20
CA SER A 1083 -23.08 -68.18 9.22
C SER A 1083 -21.93 -67.20 9.00
N ASP A 1084 -22.07 -65.94 9.43
CA ASP A 1084 -20.98 -64.95 9.32
C ASP A 1084 -19.72 -65.39 10.08
N ARG A 1085 -19.89 -66.16 11.16
CA ARG A 1085 -18.78 -66.82 11.88
C ARG A 1085 -18.02 -67.78 10.96
N ASP A 1086 -18.73 -68.61 10.20
CA ASP A 1086 -18.10 -69.55 9.26
C ASP A 1086 -17.46 -68.81 8.09
N LYS A 1087 -18.09 -67.75 7.57
CA LYS A 1087 -17.48 -66.90 6.52
C LYS A 1087 -16.17 -66.28 7.00
N LEU A 1088 -16.15 -65.75 8.24
CA LEU A 1088 -14.95 -65.18 8.86
C LEU A 1088 -13.87 -66.24 9.08
N SER A 1089 -14.26 -67.43 9.56
CA SER A 1089 -13.35 -68.56 9.72
C SER A 1089 -12.74 -69.02 8.39
N TRP A 1090 -13.52 -69.06 7.31
CA TRP A 1090 -13.01 -69.36 5.97
C TRP A 1090 -12.13 -68.24 5.39
N LEU A 1091 -12.39 -66.98 5.76
CA LEU A 1091 -11.60 -65.84 5.35
C LEU A 1091 -10.24 -65.80 6.06
N ILE A 1092 -10.21 -65.98 7.38
CA ILE A 1092 -8.99 -65.87 8.22
C ILE A 1092 -8.23 -67.19 8.32
N LEU A 1093 -8.93 -68.28 8.70
CA LEU A 1093 -8.33 -69.59 9.01
C LEU A 1093 -8.37 -70.56 7.82
N GLY A 1094 -9.21 -70.31 6.82
CA GLY A 1094 -9.32 -71.13 5.62
C GLY A 1094 -10.03 -72.47 5.80
N ARG A 1095 -10.89 -72.58 6.81
CA ARG A 1095 -11.74 -73.75 7.11
C ARG A 1095 -13.02 -73.34 7.89
N GLU A 1096 -13.99 -74.23 7.96
CA GLU A 1096 -15.25 -74.08 8.71
C GLU A 1096 -15.03 -74.13 10.24
N SER A 1097 -15.88 -73.44 11.02
CA SER A 1097 -15.79 -73.37 12.49
C SER A 1097 -16.48 -74.56 13.17
N LYS A 1098 -15.80 -75.24 14.11
CA LYS A 1098 -16.29 -76.46 14.80
C LYS A 1098 -16.58 -76.28 16.30
N GLY A 1099 -17.36 -75.27 16.67
CA GLY A 1099 -17.88 -75.10 18.05
C GLY A 1099 -17.05 -74.19 18.96
N GLU A 1100 -17.29 -74.25 20.29
CA GLU A 1100 -16.74 -73.29 21.28
C GLU A 1100 -15.21 -73.16 21.29
N ASN A 1101 -14.46 -74.23 21.04
CA ASN A 1101 -12.98 -74.20 21.03
C ASN A 1101 -12.36 -73.37 19.89
N ASP A 1102 -13.10 -73.09 18.81
CA ASP A 1102 -12.60 -72.26 17.69
C ASP A 1102 -12.79 -70.74 17.94
N ASN A 1103 -13.56 -70.34 18.97
CA ASN A 1103 -13.65 -68.93 19.37
C ASN A 1103 -12.30 -68.42 19.89
N ASP A 1104 -11.58 -69.25 20.65
CA ASP A 1104 -10.23 -68.93 21.12
C ASP A 1104 -9.24 -68.84 19.96
N ALA A 1105 -9.35 -69.73 18.95
CA ALA A 1105 -8.50 -69.69 17.76
C ALA A 1105 -8.74 -68.43 16.90
N LEU A 1106 -9.99 -67.99 16.75
CA LEU A 1106 -10.34 -66.73 16.08
C LEU A 1106 -9.88 -65.51 16.88
N ALA A 1107 -10.05 -65.51 18.20
CA ALA A 1107 -9.60 -64.43 19.08
C ALA A 1107 -8.07 -64.31 19.11
N LEU A 1108 -7.36 -65.44 19.18
CA LEU A 1108 -5.90 -65.52 19.07
C LEU A 1108 -5.42 -65.04 17.69
N ALA A 1109 -6.12 -65.42 16.60
CA ALA A 1109 -5.79 -64.95 15.25
C ALA A 1109 -5.87 -63.42 15.16
N VAL A 1110 -6.93 -62.82 15.70
CA VAL A 1110 -7.07 -61.36 15.79
C VAL A 1110 -5.97 -60.73 16.66
N GLY A 1111 -5.58 -61.36 17.78
CA GLY A 1111 -4.51 -60.89 18.66
C GLY A 1111 -3.11 -60.92 18.04
N VAL A 1112 -2.77 -61.99 17.31
CA VAL A 1112 -1.49 -62.12 16.58
C VAL A 1112 -1.41 -61.11 15.44
N LEU A 1113 -2.52 -60.85 14.74
CA LEU A 1113 -2.62 -59.84 13.69
C LEU A 1113 -2.56 -58.40 14.25
N ALA A 1114 -3.05 -58.17 15.47
CA ALA A 1114 -2.87 -56.89 16.16
C ALA A 1114 -1.40 -56.64 16.55
N ALA A 1115 -0.65 -57.69 16.91
CA ALA A 1115 0.78 -57.62 17.19
C ALA A 1115 1.64 -57.43 15.91
N GLU A 1116 1.17 -57.89 14.75
CA GLU A 1116 1.83 -57.66 13.44
C GLU A 1116 1.95 -56.17 13.09
N LYS A 1117 1.04 -55.34 13.62
CA LYS A 1117 1.08 -53.88 13.50
C LYS A 1117 2.31 -53.25 14.18
N VAL A 1118 2.86 -53.90 15.21
CA VAL A 1118 4.08 -53.49 15.93
C VAL A 1118 5.35 -53.94 15.18
N ASN A 1119 5.29 -55.04 14.44
CA ASN A 1119 6.44 -55.58 13.70
C ASN A 1119 6.75 -54.79 12.40
N LYS A 1120 5.78 -54.05 11.86
CA LYS A 1120 5.98 -53.15 10.69
C LYS A 1120 6.95 -51.98 11.00
N GLU A 1121 7.23 -51.68 12.26
CA GLU A 1121 8.20 -50.63 12.67
C GLU A 1121 9.65 -51.12 12.82
N VAL A 1122 9.91 -52.44 12.86
CA VAL A 1122 11.23 -53.00 13.27
C VAL A 1122 12.01 -53.69 12.14
N GLY A 1123 11.45 -53.83 10.94
CA GLY A 1123 12.16 -54.36 9.76
C GLY A 1123 11.55 -55.67 9.25
N SER A 1124 11.20 -55.66 7.97
CA SER A 1124 10.37 -56.63 7.26
C SER A 1124 11.05 -57.99 6.97
N VAL A 1125 11.14 -58.86 7.98
CA VAL A 1125 11.75 -60.21 7.80
C VAL A 1125 10.74 -61.28 7.35
N PHE A 1126 9.43 -61.12 7.65
CA PHE A 1126 8.37 -62.10 7.34
C PHE A 1126 7.17 -61.44 6.66
N ASP A 1127 6.56 -62.15 5.70
CA ASP A 1127 5.43 -61.62 4.91
C ASP A 1127 4.08 -61.80 5.62
N ASN A 1128 3.93 -62.82 6.48
CA ASN A 1128 2.70 -63.14 7.22
C ASN A 1128 3.01 -63.85 8.56
N ILE A 1129 2.25 -63.52 9.62
CA ILE A 1129 2.14 -64.33 10.85
C ILE A 1129 0.70 -64.83 10.96
N GLY A 1130 0.51 -66.16 10.94
CA GLY A 1130 -0.80 -66.81 10.96
C GLY A 1130 -0.97 -67.76 12.15
N LEU A 1131 -2.21 -68.13 12.42
CA LEU A 1131 -2.57 -69.20 13.36
C LEU A 1131 -3.29 -70.29 12.58
N SER A 1132 -2.78 -71.50 12.64
CA SER A 1132 -3.39 -72.68 12.02
C SER A 1132 -3.63 -73.74 13.08
N SER A 1133 -4.59 -74.62 12.85
CA SER A 1133 -4.82 -75.74 13.74
C SER A 1133 -4.87 -77.04 12.94
N SER A 1134 -4.27 -78.09 13.47
CA SER A 1134 -4.24 -79.40 12.83
C SER A 1134 -4.77 -80.47 13.77
N GLN A 1135 -5.70 -81.31 13.29
CA GLN A 1135 -6.13 -82.53 13.95
C GLN A 1135 -5.48 -83.71 13.23
N LYS A 1136 -4.74 -84.52 13.97
CA LYS A 1136 -4.19 -85.78 13.45
C LYS A 1136 -4.93 -86.93 14.10
N ARG A 1137 -5.21 -87.98 13.31
CA ARG A 1137 -5.55 -89.29 13.89
C ARG A 1137 -4.26 -89.95 14.35
N ASN A 1138 -4.28 -90.47 15.57
CA ASN A 1138 -3.22 -91.33 16.07
C ASN A 1138 -3.19 -92.58 15.18
N THR A 1139 -2.06 -92.80 14.50
CA THR A 1139 -1.91 -93.90 13.54
C THR A 1139 -1.89 -95.29 14.21
N SER A 1140 -1.72 -95.34 15.54
CA SER A 1140 -1.67 -96.58 16.31
C SER A 1140 -3.00 -96.94 16.98
N THR A 1141 -3.82 -95.96 17.37
CA THR A 1141 -5.11 -96.17 18.06
C THR A 1141 -6.34 -95.79 17.24
N GLY A 1142 -6.17 -95.09 16.11
CA GLY A 1142 -7.27 -94.62 15.26
C GLY A 1142 -8.06 -93.44 15.82
N GLU A 1143 -7.80 -93.03 17.06
CA GLU A 1143 -8.43 -91.90 17.76
C GLU A 1143 -7.96 -90.56 17.20
N LEU A 1144 -8.88 -89.59 17.14
CA LEU A 1144 -8.59 -88.22 16.74
C LEU A 1144 -7.95 -87.47 17.92
N ASN A 1145 -6.73 -86.96 17.75
CA ASN A 1145 -6.13 -86.09 18.75
C ASN A 1145 -6.90 -84.75 18.82
N PRO A 1146 -6.97 -84.11 20.00
CA PRO A 1146 -7.45 -82.74 20.14
C PRO A 1146 -6.76 -81.80 19.14
N ALA A 1147 -7.45 -80.77 18.68
CA ALA A 1147 -6.91 -79.84 17.69
C ALA A 1147 -5.71 -79.07 18.27
N GLU A 1148 -4.50 -79.35 17.79
CA GLU A 1148 -3.32 -78.59 18.18
C GLU A 1148 -3.35 -77.22 17.52
N GLN A 1149 -3.19 -76.16 18.31
CA GLN A 1149 -3.02 -74.79 17.84
C GLN A 1149 -1.55 -74.54 17.53
N MET A 1150 -1.26 -74.09 16.32
CA MET A 1150 0.10 -73.82 15.84
C MET A 1150 0.19 -72.37 15.35
N VAL A 1151 1.18 -71.63 15.84
CA VAL A 1151 1.56 -70.34 15.27
C VAL A 1151 2.42 -70.60 14.05
N THR A 1152 2.07 -70.01 12.92
CA THR A 1152 2.78 -70.22 11.65
C THR A 1152 3.38 -68.91 11.17
N PHE A 1153 4.70 -68.86 11.03
CA PHE A 1153 5.41 -67.75 10.40
C PHE A 1153 5.74 -68.16 8.97
N GLY A 1154 5.25 -67.43 7.97
CA GLY A 1154 5.43 -67.89 6.59
C GLY A 1154 5.65 -66.80 5.57
N LYS A 1155 6.30 -67.20 4.49
CA LYS A 1155 6.62 -66.36 3.34
C LYS A 1155 6.04 -66.98 2.08
N GLN A 1156 5.32 -66.16 1.32
CA GLN A 1156 4.83 -66.56 0.00
C GLN A 1156 5.99 -66.41 -0.99
N LEU A 1157 6.45 -67.51 -1.57
CA LEU A 1157 7.60 -67.51 -2.48
C LEU A 1157 7.21 -67.11 -3.91
N ASN A 1158 6.00 -67.50 -4.36
CA ASN A 1158 5.39 -67.08 -5.63
C ASN A 1158 3.86 -67.25 -5.57
N GLU A 1159 3.11 -67.14 -6.68
CA GLU A 1159 1.63 -67.21 -6.65
C GLU A 1159 1.05 -68.54 -6.13
N ASN A 1160 1.80 -69.65 -6.20
CA ASN A 1160 1.31 -70.99 -5.82
C ASN A 1160 2.09 -71.65 -4.66
N LEU A 1161 3.33 -71.20 -4.41
CA LEU A 1161 4.27 -71.80 -3.46
C LEU A 1161 4.40 -70.98 -2.17
N TYR A 1162 4.10 -71.61 -1.05
CA TYR A 1162 4.14 -71.03 0.29
C TYR A 1162 5.05 -71.84 1.21
N MET A 1163 5.93 -71.15 1.94
CA MET A 1163 6.77 -71.76 2.97
C MET A 1163 6.38 -71.20 4.34
N SER A 1164 6.20 -72.08 5.32
CA SER A 1164 5.87 -71.71 6.69
C SER A 1164 6.67 -72.49 7.72
N TYR A 1165 7.01 -71.81 8.80
CA TYR A 1165 7.51 -72.36 10.04
C TYR A 1165 6.36 -72.43 11.05
N GLU A 1166 5.98 -73.63 11.47
CA GLU A 1166 4.89 -73.91 12.40
C GLU A 1166 5.46 -74.21 13.79
N PHE A 1167 4.97 -73.54 14.82
CA PHE A 1167 5.32 -73.73 16.23
C PHE A 1167 4.07 -74.07 17.04
N GLY A 1168 4.03 -75.23 17.70
CA GLY A 1168 2.92 -75.63 18.56
C GLY A 1168 2.84 -74.77 19.82
N ILE A 1169 1.65 -74.25 20.16
CA ILE A 1169 1.47 -73.42 21.36
C ILE A 1169 1.39 -74.29 22.62
N GLN A 1170 0.79 -75.47 22.49
CA GLN A 1170 0.55 -76.42 23.59
C GLN A 1170 1.47 -77.65 23.51
N SER A 1171 2.13 -77.88 22.37
CA SER A 1171 3.10 -78.96 22.17
C SER A 1171 4.46 -78.39 21.78
N SER A 1172 5.57 -79.01 22.19
CA SER A 1172 6.94 -78.59 21.84
C SER A 1172 7.32 -78.90 20.38
N THR A 1173 6.31 -79.06 19.52
CA THR A 1173 6.48 -79.42 18.11
C THR A 1173 6.82 -78.21 17.26
N GLN A 1174 7.91 -78.31 16.50
CA GLN A 1174 8.34 -77.30 15.54
C GLN A 1174 8.42 -77.95 14.16
N ALA A 1175 7.91 -77.28 13.13
CA ALA A 1175 7.88 -77.83 11.78
C ALA A 1175 8.13 -76.77 10.71
N VAL A 1176 8.87 -77.12 9.67
CA VAL A 1176 8.89 -76.39 8.41
C VAL A 1176 7.93 -77.07 7.44
N ARG A 1177 7.05 -76.30 6.82
CA ARG A 1177 6.09 -76.79 5.83
C ARG A 1177 6.19 -75.97 4.55
N LEU A 1178 6.25 -76.67 3.43
CA LEU A 1178 6.19 -76.13 2.09
C LEU A 1178 4.87 -76.60 1.45
N ILE A 1179 4.08 -75.69 0.88
CA ILE A 1179 2.80 -76.00 0.24
C ILE A 1179 2.83 -75.42 -1.17
N ASP A 1180 2.57 -76.26 -2.16
CA ASP A 1180 2.34 -75.84 -3.55
C ASP A 1180 0.88 -76.11 -3.93
N VAL A 1181 0.18 -75.04 -4.30
CA VAL A 1181 -1.25 -75.06 -4.61
C VAL A 1181 -1.42 -75.27 -6.12
N ILE A 1182 -1.83 -76.49 -6.52
CA ILE A 1182 -1.99 -76.85 -7.94
C ILE A 1182 -3.37 -76.40 -8.45
N SER A 1183 -4.42 -76.52 -7.65
CA SER A 1183 -5.77 -76.05 -8.00
C SER A 1183 -6.63 -75.82 -6.76
N LYS A 1184 -7.85 -75.28 -6.95
CA LYS A 1184 -8.86 -75.14 -5.87
C LYS A 1184 -9.17 -76.43 -5.10
N PHE A 1185 -8.89 -77.59 -5.68
CA PHE A 1185 -9.20 -78.90 -5.10
C PHE A 1185 -7.97 -79.74 -4.77
N LEU A 1186 -6.77 -79.39 -5.24
CA LEU A 1186 -5.57 -80.23 -5.15
C LEU A 1186 -4.35 -79.42 -4.72
N ASN A 1187 -3.75 -79.79 -3.58
CA ASN A 1187 -2.53 -79.18 -3.06
C ASN A 1187 -1.48 -80.25 -2.77
N VAL A 1188 -0.21 -79.95 -3.01
CA VAL A 1188 0.94 -80.79 -2.61
C VAL A 1188 1.63 -80.10 -1.44
N PHE A 1189 2.03 -80.85 -0.43
CA PHE A 1189 2.79 -80.29 0.68
C PHE A 1189 3.92 -81.22 1.13
N ALA A 1190 5.01 -80.61 1.59
CA ALA A 1190 6.10 -81.27 2.28
C ALA A 1190 6.22 -80.65 3.67
N ARG A 1191 6.36 -81.47 4.72
CA ARG A 1191 6.44 -81.04 6.10
C ARG A 1191 7.54 -81.80 6.83
N VAL A 1192 8.45 -81.05 7.44
CA VAL A 1192 9.57 -81.55 8.24
C VAL A 1192 9.36 -81.02 9.66
N SER A 1193 8.99 -81.88 10.60
CA SER A 1193 8.82 -81.54 12.01
C SER A 1193 9.84 -82.26 12.90
N THR A 1194 10.02 -81.76 14.13
CA THR A 1194 10.89 -82.37 15.14
C THR A 1194 10.55 -83.83 15.44
N GLU A 1195 9.29 -84.23 15.23
CA GLU A 1195 8.79 -85.58 15.50
C GLU A 1195 8.52 -86.42 14.23
N SER A 1196 8.48 -85.82 13.04
CA SER A 1196 8.07 -86.52 11.81
C SER A 1196 8.49 -85.80 10.53
N VAL A 1197 8.88 -86.53 9.50
CA VAL A 1197 9.05 -86.00 8.14
C VAL A 1197 8.03 -86.67 7.24
N GLY A 1198 7.26 -85.88 6.50
CA GLY A 1198 6.24 -86.41 5.60
C GLY A 1198 5.83 -85.41 4.53
N GLY A 1199 5.48 -85.93 3.36
CA GLY A 1199 4.85 -85.16 2.29
C GLY A 1199 3.54 -85.82 1.88
N GLY A 1200 2.63 -85.05 1.32
CA GLY A 1200 1.32 -85.57 0.92
C GLY A 1200 0.66 -84.72 -0.14
N ILE A 1201 -0.33 -85.33 -0.79
CA ILE A 1201 -1.23 -84.65 -1.71
C ILE A 1201 -2.59 -84.55 -1.01
N THR A 1202 -3.06 -83.33 -0.80
CA THR A 1202 -4.38 -83.07 -0.21
C THR A 1202 -5.35 -82.77 -1.35
N TYR A 1203 -6.31 -83.67 -1.57
CA TYR A 1203 -7.44 -83.43 -2.45
C TYR A 1203 -8.71 -83.17 -1.62
N LYS A 1204 -9.43 -82.08 -1.91
CA LYS A 1204 -10.69 -81.73 -1.25
C LYS A 1204 -11.85 -81.94 -2.22
N ARG A 1205 -12.69 -82.93 -1.92
CA ARG A 1205 -13.99 -83.15 -2.58
C ARG A 1205 -15.08 -82.98 -1.54
N ARG A 1206 -15.93 -81.97 -1.72
CA ARG A 1206 -17.11 -81.74 -0.88
C ARG A 1206 -18.29 -82.37 -1.61
N PHE A 1207 -19.03 -83.22 -0.90
CA PHE A 1207 -20.32 -83.74 -1.36
C PHE A 1207 -21.40 -82.81 -0.78
N ASP A 1208 -22.32 -82.44 -1.65
CA ASP A 1208 -23.41 -81.51 -1.47
C ASP A 1208 -24.34 -81.92 -0.31
#